data_AF-A0A7S6N5E0-F1
#
_entry.id   AF-A0A7S6N5E0-F1
#
_cell.length_a   1.000
_cell.length_b   1.000
_cell.length_c   1.000
_cell.angle_alpha   90.00
_cell.angle_beta   90.00
_cell.angle_gamma   90.00
#
_symmetry.space_group_name_H-M   'P 1'
#
loop_
_entity.id
_entity.type
_entity.pdbx_description
1 polymer ?
#
loop_
_entity_poly.entity_id
_entity_poly.type
_entity_poly.pdbx_seq_one_letter_code
_entity_poly.pdbx_strand_id
1 'polypeptide(L)'
;MNAEHPSRGYRAARTALLVGAPLLVLAAIWVPEVRHHHLATPAPAAGVNETLRSQPADAVLARLDELRYGADAAGAAERVARAGEILQGQYRALSGAILPLDLEPDDAGLEQGSPAAQLEIASLAPADTLLAAYRLTGEERYYAAALRSVLAWGRYERAAWLPRGFLWNDHAVAARIPVLASLWRQYRHHPGYRPEVAAELLGFVSRTTARLASADHYTARTNHGVMQDLALLHAAAAFPALDGTARQTRLALGRLQAHLAYYVAPGGAVLEHSGYYQDFAIELLGTAVSYLDILEIPVPATLEQRHAAAECRQRRLTRPDGSIPAYGDSWSARRTAAALAAAAAVRCPLTSGPLLDTDFGYAAVDDFGAAGQQLFVTWANFPGRAHKHDDDLALWLWADGADWWSASGYWPYGDPLRDEATSWRGSNAPHGVGEGPGRGSSSVLRGQVLDGSVRLVDLERSVADGRAYRRQVAAIRGAGVFIIDTATGRQDRFESVWTMSPSMVLHEAGPGRFRITRAGDGAAALAAGFTGDSGFSVRRFRGSSQPFAGLVAVDGSILPADAVEISAPTGGWTLAAWNATRTGVAAPLDAHMLRWSGPEQWVLSVETPEGRIELARNGGGLTVRLPGLPPQPIVVHPAPASRPLLASAEAQFAEAARRYPPFRDLVAYRWQASLAVGVLALLQFPAIRLAARAGLQRRFSWPLVTLGWAVLGGWLYYSYLV
;
A
#
# COMPACT_ATOMS: atom_id res chain seq x y z
N MET A 1 -15.20 -70.70 -28.52
CA MET A 1 -15.35 -69.25 -28.84
C MET A 1 -13.97 -68.65 -28.93
N ASN A 2 -13.52 -68.31 -30.14
CA ASN A 2 -12.21 -67.70 -30.36
C ASN A 2 -12.25 -66.28 -29.79
N ALA A 3 -11.48 -66.03 -28.73
CA ALA A 3 -11.27 -64.68 -28.24
C ALA A 3 -10.46 -63.92 -29.29
N GLU A 4 -11.14 -63.12 -30.13
CA GLU A 4 -10.47 -62.22 -31.07
C GLU A 4 -9.52 -61.32 -30.29
N HIS A 5 -8.23 -61.47 -30.54
CA HIS A 5 -7.25 -60.57 -29.97
C HIS A 5 -7.51 -59.15 -30.50
N PRO A 6 -7.61 -58.14 -29.61
CA PRO A 6 -7.83 -56.77 -30.05
C PRO A 6 -6.73 -56.35 -31.00
N SER A 7 -7.14 -55.77 -32.14
CA SER A 7 -6.24 -55.31 -33.20
C SER A 7 -5.16 -54.39 -32.63
N ARG A 8 -3.97 -54.38 -33.25
CA ARG A 8 -2.87 -53.48 -32.83
C ARG A 8 -3.32 -52.02 -32.75
N GLY A 9 -4.18 -51.57 -33.67
CA GLY A 9 -4.76 -50.23 -33.67
C GLY A 9 -5.60 -49.92 -32.42
N TYR A 10 -6.42 -50.88 -31.95
CA TYR A 10 -7.22 -50.71 -30.73
C TYR A 10 -6.34 -50.56 -29.48
N ARG A 11 -5.24 -51.32 -29.38
CA ARG A 11 -4.31 -51.21 -28.24
C ARG A 11 -3.55 -49.88 -28.24
N ALA A 12 -3.15 -49.40 -29.42
CA ALA A 12 -2.49 -48.11 -29.59
C ALA A 12 -3.43 -46.95 -29.20
N ALA A 13 -4.66 -46.93 -29.72
CA ALA A 13 -5.66 -45.91 -29.40
C ALA A 13 -6.00 -45.87 -27.90
N ARG A 14 -6.12 -47.05 -27.27
CA ARG A 14 -6.36 -47.16 -25.83
C ARG A 14 -5.20 -46.60 -24.99
N THR A 15 -3.97 -46.89 -25.39
CA THR A 15 -2.77 -46.39 -24.69
C THR A 15 -2.66 -44.88 -24.85
N ALA A 16 -2.88 -44.38 -26.07
CA ALA A 16 -2.92 -42.95 -26.35
C ALA A 16 -3.98 -42.23 -25.52
N LEU A 17 -5.14 -42.85 -25.26
CA LEU A 17 -6.18 -42.24 -24.43
C LEU A 17 -5.83 -42.25 -22.93
N LEU A 18 -5.31 -43.37 -22.43
CA LEU A 18 -4.97 -43.54 -21.00
C LEU A 18 -3.83 -42.63 -20.54
N VAL A 19 -2.90 -42.34 -21.45
CA VAL A 19 -1.73 -41.49 -21.15
C VAL A 19 -1.98 -40.07 -21.66
N GLY A 20 -2.51 -39.93 -22.88
CA GLY A 20 -2.72 -38.63 -23.52
C GLY A 20 -3.78 -37.79 -22.83
N ALA A 21 -4.88 -38.36 -22.35
CA ALA A 21 -5.93 -37.56 -21.70
C ALA A 21 -5.45 -36.91 -20.38
N PRO A 22 -4.78 -37.62 -19.45
CA PRO A 22 -4.14 -36.98 -18.30
C PRO A 22 -3.10 -35.93 -18.69
N LEU A 23 -2.27 -36.19 -19.70
CA LEU A 23 -1.27 -35.22 -20.18
C LEU A 23 -1.92 -33.94 -20.74
N LEU A 24 -3.04 -34.07 -21.45
CA LEU A 24 -3.81 -32.91 -21.92
C LEU A 24 -4.41 -32.11 -20.76
N VAL A 25 -4.87 -32.78 -19.69
CA VAL A 25 -5.32 -32.09 -18.48
C VAL A 25 -4.16 -31.38 -17.78
N LEU A 26 -3.00 -32.02 -17.65
CA LEU A 26 -1.80 -31.36 -17.12
C LEU A 26 -1.37 -30.17 -17.97
N ALA A 27 -1.47 -30.27 -19.31
CA ALA A 27 -1.23 -29.15 -20.21
C ALA A 27 -2.24 -28.01 -19.97
N ALA A 28 -3.53 -28.33 -19.76
CA ALA A 28 -4.54 -27.32 -19.43
C ALA A 28 -4.26 -26.61 -18.08
N ILE A 29 -3.58 -27.28 -17.14
CA ILE A 29 -3.14 -26.69 -15.87
C ILE A 29 -1.92 -25.78 -16.08
N TRP A 30 -0.90 -26.20 -16.85
CA TRP A 30 0.40 -25.50 -16.85
C TRP A 30 0.66 -24.60 -18.06
N VAL A 31 0.07 -24.87 -19.22
CA VAL A 31 0.27 -24.03 -20.42
C VAL A 31 -0.13 -22.57 -20.18
N PRO A 32 -1.24 -22.24 -19.48
CA PRO A 32 -1.57 -20.85 -19.16
C PRO A 32 -0.50 -20.14 -18.34
N GLU A 33 0.02 -20.82 -17.31
CA GLU A 33 1.07 -20.31 -16.42
C GLU A 33 2.36 -20.02 -17.21
N VAL A 34 2.79 -21.01 -18.01
CA VAL A 34 3.98 -20.87 -18.85
C VAL A 34 3.77 -19.81 -19.92
N ARG A 35 2.59 -19.70 -20.53
CA ARG A 35 2.30 -18.64 -21.54
C ARG A 35 2.26 -17.26 -20.93
N HIS A 36 1.72 -17.12 -19.71
CA HIS A 36 1.77 -15.86 -19.00
C HIS A 36 3.22 -15.48 -18.75
N HIS A 37 4.05 -16.41 -18.27
CA HIS A 37 5.40 -16.09 -17.86
C HIS A 37 6.45 -16.04 -18.99
N HIS A 38 6.32 -16.87 -20.02
CA HIS A 38 7.29 -16.98 -21.09
C HIS A 38 6.92 -16.07 -22.27
N LEU A 39 7.61 -14.95 -22.41
CA LEU A 39 7.44 -14.02 -23.53
C LEU A 39 8.36 -14.40 -24.70
N ALA A 40 7.75 -14.72 -25.84
CA ALA A 40 8.49 -14.82 -27.10
C ALA A 40 8.81 -13.40 -27.58
N THR A 41 10.01 -12.92 -27.30
CA THR A 41 10.46 -11.62 -27.81
C THR A 41 11.55 -11.84 -28.86
N PRO A 42 11.33 -11.39 -30.11
CA PRO A 42 12.34 -11.51 -31.15
C PRO A 42 13.60 -10.76 -30.75
N ALA A 43 14.75 -11.22 -31.27
CA ALA A 43 15.98 -10.45 -31.17
C ALA A 43 15.76 -9.04 -31.75
N PRO A 44 16.45 -8.02 -31.21
CA PRO A 44 16.40 -6.68 -31.81
C PRO A 44 16.68 -6.74 -33.32
N ALA A 45 15.98 -5.93 -34.10
CA ALA A 45 16.19 -5.87 -35.55
C ALA A 45 17.67 -5.52 -35.86
N ALA A 46 18.17 -6.03 -36.99
CA ALA A 46 19.52 -5.71 -37.44
C ALA A 46 19.68 -4.19 -37.63
N GLY A 47 20.80 -3.61 -37.17
CA GLY A 47 21.05 -2.16 -37.26
C GLY A 47 20.52 -1.34 -36.07
N VAL A 48 19.71 -1.93 -35.19
CA VAL A 48 19.14 -1.22 -34.02
C VAL A 48 20.25 -0.83 -33.04
N ASN A 49 21.26 -1.70 -32.88
CA ASN A 49 22.39 -1.44 -32.00
C ASN A 49 23.14 -0.17 -32.42
N GLU A 50 23.46 -0.03 -33.70
CA GLU A 50 24.15 1.11 -34.28
C GLU A 50 23.33 2.40 -34.14
N THR A 51 22.01 2.30 -34.37
CA THR A 51 21.09 3.41 -34.17
C THR A 51 21.10 3.87 -32.71
N LEU A 52 20.93 2.93 -31.77
CA LEU A 52 20.85 3.22 -30.34
C LEU A 52 22.18 3.66 -29.71
N ARG A 53 23.31 3.51 -30.42
CA ARG A 53 24.59 4.10 -30.03
C ARG A 53 24.63 5.62 -30.22
N SER A 54 23.76 6.17 -31.04
CA SER A 54 23.69 7.62 -31.31
C SER A 54 22.36 8.25 -30.91
N GLN A 55 21.30 7.44 -30.79
CA GLN A 55 19.95 7.89 -30.45
C GLN A 55 19.41 7.17 -29.19
N PRO A 56 18.80 7.89 -28.24
CA PRO A 56 18.71 9.34 -28.17
C PRO A 56 20.10 9.97 -27.91
N ALA A 57 20.17 11.30 -27.91
CA ALA A 57 21.39 12.01 -27.51
C ALA A 57 21.77 11.66 -26.06
N ASP A 58 23.07 11.69 -25.74
CA ASP A 58 23.56 11.33 -24.40
C ASP A 58 22.98 12.24 -23.30
N ALA A 59 22.63 13.49 -23.64
CA ALA A 59 21.96 14.43 -22.73
C ALA A 59 20.56 13.94 -22.30
N VAL A 60 19.83 13.25 -23.18
CA VAL A 60 18.53 12.65 -22.83
C VAL A 60 18.73 11.51 -21.83
N LEU A 61 19.69 10.62 -22.09
CA LEU A 61 20.01 9.52 -21.15
C LEU A 61 20.51 10.05 -19.81
N ALA A 62 21.29 11.13 -19.80
CA ALA A 62 21.74 11.79 -18.58
C ALA A 62 20.56 12.35 -17.78
N ARG A 63 19.62 13.04 -18.45
CA ARG A 63 18.40 13.55 -17.81
C ARG A 63 17.52 12.42 -17.27
N LEU A 64 17.40 11.30 -17.97
CA LEU A 64 16.66 10.13 -17.50
C LEU A 64 17.29 9.50 -16.24
N ASP A 65 18.62 9.51 -16.10
CA ASP A 65 19.31 9.06 -14.89
C ASP A 65 18.99 9.92 -13.66
N GLU A 66 18.62 11.19 -13.85
CA GLU A 66 18.25 12.11 -12.77
C GLU A 66 16.80 11.91 -12.29
N LEU A 67 15.92 11.34 -13.12
CA LEU A 67 14.48 11.16 -12.85
C LEU A 67 14.15 9.84 -12.14
N ARG A 68 15.06 9.36 -11.28
CA ARG A 68 14.89 8.09 -10.58
C ARG A 68 14.01 8.29 -9.35
N TYR A 69 12.81 7.70 -9.39
CA TYR A 69 11.92 7.72 -8.25
C TYR A 69 12.33 6.69 -7.19
N GLY A 70 12.08 7.00 -5.91
CA GLY A 70 12.40 6.09 -4.80
C GLY A 70 13.89 5.83 -4.59
N ALA A 71 14.76 6.69 -5.14
CA ALA A 71 16.20 6.59 -4.92
C ALA A 71 16.55 6.77 -3.44
N ASP A 72 17.47 5.96 -2.92
CA ASP A 72 17.90 6.08 -1.54
C ASP A 72 18.56 7.45 -1.26
N ALA A 73 18.46 7.93 -0.01
CA ALA A 73 19.09 9.19 0.39
C ALA A 73 20.60 9.05 0.68
N ALA A 74 21.22 7.91 0.32
CA ALA A 74 22.60 7.61 0.68
C ALA A 74 23.58 8.60 0.03
N GLY A 75 24.55 9.04 0.83
CA GLY A 75 25.63 9.91 0.35
C GLY A 75 26.58 9.18 -0.60
N ALA A 76 27.40 9.94 -1.35
CA ALA A 76 28.33 9.36 -2.34
C ALA A 76 29.28 8.31 -1.73
N ALA A 77 29.86 8.59 -0.57
CA ALA A 77 30.76 7.66 0.12
C ALA A 77 30.06 6.36 0.54
N GLU A 78 28.82 6.47 1.03
CA GLU A 78 28.01 5.32 1.43
C GLU A 78 27.64 4.44 0.22
N ARG A 79 27.26 5.05 -0.91
CA ARG A 79 26.99 4.30 -2.15
C ARG A 79 28.20 3.50 -2.62
N VAL A 80 29.40 4.11 -2.58
CA VAL A 80 30.64 3.43 -2.94
C VAL A 80 30.97 2.30 -1.96
N ALA A 81 30.74 2.51 -0.66
CA ALA A 81 30.93 1.47 0.35
C ALA A 81 29.99 0.27 0.11
N ARG A 82 28.69 0.52 -0.11
CA ARG A 82 27.70 -0.52 -0.43
C ARG A 82 28.04 -1.28 -1.72
N ALA A 83 28.53 -0.57 -2.74
CA ALA A 83 29.04 -1.21 -3.96
C ALA A 83 30.25 -2.12 -3.67
N GLY A 84 31.12 -1.73 -2.74
CA GLY A 84 32.21 -2.58 -2.24
C GLY A 84 31.72 -3.85 -1.54
N GLU A 85 30.68 -3.75 -0.71
CA GLU A 85 30.02 -4.91 -0.07
C GLU A 85 29.46 -5.87 -1.14
N ILE A 86 28.83 -5.34 -2.20
CA ILE A 86 28.30 -6.13 -3.32
C ILE A 86 29.42 -6.92 -4.03
N LEU A 87 30.58 -6.31 -4.25
CA LEU A 87 31.73 -7.02 -4.84
C LEU A 87 32.29 -8.13 -3.92
N GLN A 88 31.98 -8.09 -2.63
CA GLN A 88 32.33 -9.13 -1.65
C GLN A 88 31.21 -10.17 -1.47
N GLY A 89 30.16 -10.12 -2.29
CA GLY A 89 29.03 -11.05 -2.22
C GLY A 89 28.06 -10.75 -1.09
N GLN A 90 27.91 -9.47 -0.71
CA GLN A 90 26.99 -9.03 0.32
C GLN A 90 26.09 -7.90 -0.18
N TYR A 91 24.81 -7.96 0.16
CA TYR A 91 23.84 -6.92 -0.14
C TYR A 91 23.20 -6.39 1.14
N ARG A 92 23.28 -5.08 1.36
CA ARG A 92 22.61 -4.40 2.44
C ARG A 92 21.27 -3.85 1.96
N ALA A 93 20.18 -4.50 2.34
CA ALA A 93 18.83 -4.07 2.01
C ALA A 93 18.47 -2.74 2.72
N LEU A 94 17.43 -2.04 2.26
CA LEU A 94 16.99 -0.79 2.89
C LEU A 94 16.54 -0.97 4.34
N SER A 95 16.10 -2.17 4.72
CA SER A 95 15.81 -2.53 6.12
C SER A 95 17.05 -2.59 7.02
N GLY A 96 18.25 -2.48 6.45
CA GLY A 96 19.53 -2.65 7.13
C GLY A 96 20.03 -4.10 7.19
N ALA A 97 19.20 -5.07 6.79
CA ALA A 97 19.58 -6.48 6.74
C ALA A 97 20.72 -6.71 5.73
N ILE A 98 21.73 -7.49 6.12
CA ILE A 98 22.82 -7.92 5.24
C ILE A 98 22.52 -9.33 4.76
N LEU A 99 22.46 -9.51 3.45
CA LEU A 99 22.15 -10.77 2.78
C LEU A 99 23.36 -11.24 1.96
N PRO A 100 23.61 -12.55 1.86
CA PRO A 100 24.54 -13.05 0.86
C PRO A 100 24.02 -12.70 -0.54
N LEU A 101 24.88 -12.30 -1.47
CA LEU A 101 24.50 -11.93 -2.82
C LEU A 101 25.42 -12.62 -3.83
N ASP A 102 24.85 -13.41 -4.72
CA ASP A 102 25.50 -13.78 -5.97
C ASP A 102 25.08 -12.80 -7.07
N LEU A 103 26.04 -12.36 -7.88
CA LEU A 103 25.77 -11.52 -9.04
C LEU A 103 25.16 -12.33 -10.19
N GLU A 104 25.31 -13.66 -10.17
CA GLU A 104 24.59 -14.59 -11.02
C GLU A 104 23.36 -15.12 -10.26
N PRO A 105 22.14 -14.70 -10.62
CA PRO A 105 20.96 -15.08 -9.86
C PRO A 105 20.63 -16.56 -9.98
N ASP A 106 20.15 -17.13 -8.87
CA ASP A 106 19.61 -18.48 -8.76
C ASP A 106 18.33 -18.50 -7.91
N ASP A 107 17.64 -19.64 -7.86
CA ASP A 107 16.37 -19.78 -7.14
C ASP A 107 16.50 -19.41 -5.65
N ALA A 108 17.60 -19.79 -5.00
CA ALA A 108 17.81 -19.55 -3.58
C ALA A 108 18.02 -18.06 -3.26
N GLY A 109 18.81 -17.36 -4.09
CA GLY A 109 19.08 -15.94 -3.94
C GLY A 109 17.86 -15.04 -4.22
N LEU A 110 16.89 -15.51 -4.99
CA LEU A 110 15.64 -14.77 -5.24
C LEU A 110 14.61 -14.89 -4.10
N GLU A 111 14.69 -15.94 -3.29
CA GLU A 111 13.73 -16.25 -2.23
C GLU A 111 14.26 -15.91 -0.82
N GLN A 112 15.47 -15.36 -0.72
CA GLN A 112 16.09 -14.99 0.55
C GLN A 112 15.63 -13.63 1.09
N GLY A 113 15.71 -13.46 2.40
CA GLY A 113 15.41 -12.19 3.07
C GLY A 113 13.92 -11.85 3.12
N SER A 114 13.61 -10.62 3.52
CA SER A 114 12.23 -10.13 3.57
C SER A 114 11.67 -9.87 2.16
N PRO A 115 10.34 -9.82 1.99
CA PRO A 115 9.73 -9.45 0.71
C PRO A 115 10.27 -8.13 0.12
N ALA A 116 10.59 -7.16 0.98
CA ALA A 116 11.21 -5.90 0.55
C ALA A 116 12.61 -6.13 -0.05
N ALA A 117 13.45 -6.96 0.57
CA ALA A 117 14.77 -7.27 0.03
C ALA A 117 14.70 -8.08 -1.27
N GLN A 118 13.76 -9.02 -1.38
CA GLN A 118 13.51 -9.76 -2.62
C GLN A 118 13.08 -8.82 -3.75
N LEU A 119 12.21 -7.83 -3.45
CA LEU A 119 11.81 -6.79 -4.39
C LEU A 119 13.01 -5.95 -4.85
N GLU A 120 13.88 -5.52 -3.93
CA GLU A 120 15.09 -4.74 -4.27
C GLU A 120 16.03 -5.51 -5.20
N ILE A 121 16.35 -6.77 -4.86
CA ILE A 121 17.20 -7.63 -5.69
C ILE A 121 16.57 -7.82 -7.07
N ALA A 122 15.28 -8.15 -7.12
CA ALA A 122 14.56 -8.33 -8.38
C ALA A 122 14.43 -7.04 -9.21
N SER A 123 14.53 -5.87 -8.58
CA SER A 123 14.54 -4.55 -9.24
C SER A 123 15.91 -4.19 -9.84
N LEU A 124 16.92 -5.05 -9.70
CA LEU A 124 18.32 -4.80 -10.05
C LEU A 124 18.98 -3.69 -9.20
N ALA A 125 18.52 -3.47 -7.96
CA ALA A 125 19.13 -2.51 -7.05
C ALA A 125 20.65 -2.75 -6.79
N PRO A 126 21.15 -4.00 -6.70
CA PRO A 126 22.60 -4.23 -6.59
C PRO A 126 23.38 -3.73 -7.82
N ALA A 127 22.89 -4.02 -9.04
CA ALA A 127 23.51 -3.53 -10.27
C ALA A 127 23.45 -2.00 -10.35
N ASP A 128 22.36 -1.41 -9.87
CA ASP A 128 22.21 0.02 -9.85
C ASP A 128 23.19 0.72 -8.89
N THR A 129 23.39 0.13 -7.71
CA THR A 129 24.38 0.58 -6.72
C THR A 129 25.80 0.54 -7.31
N LEU A 130 26.13 -0.54 -8.03
CA LEU A 130 27.41 -0.68 -8.74
C LEU A 130 27.56 0.40 -9.83
N LEU A 131 26.53 0.67 -10.64
CA LEU A 131 26.55 1.72 -11.66
C LEU A 131 26.72 3.12 -11.05
N ALA A 132 26.08 3.39 -9.91
CA ALA A 132 26.26 4.63 -9.18
C ALA A 132 27.70 4.78 -8.69
N ALA A 133 28.29 3.74 -8.11
CA ALA A 133 29.69 3.76 -7.68
C ALA A 133 30.67 3.95 -8.86
N TYR A 134 30.41 3.31 -10.01
CA TYR A 134 31.20 3.54 -11.23
C TYR A 134 31.15 5.00 -11.67
N ARG A 135 29.97 5.65 -11.69
CA ARG A 135 29.86 7.07 -12.05
C ARG A 135 30.60 8.00 -11.08
N LEU A 136 30.63 7.64 -9.80
CA LEU A 136 31.29 8.44 -8.76
C LEU A 136 32.81 8.29 -8.76
N THR A 137 33.33 7.11 -9.12
CA THR A 137 34.75 6.76 -8.94
C THR A 137 35.52 6.59 -10.25
N GLY A 138 34.83 6.27 -11.34
CA GLY A 138 35.44 5.82 -12.60
C GLY A 138 36.08 4.42 -12.53
N GLU A 139 35.90 3.67 -11.43
CA GLU A 139 36.56 2.37 -11.26
C GLU A 139 35.86 1.26 -12.05
N GLU A 140 36.56 0.72 -13.04
CA GLU A 140 36.06 -0.29 -13.99
C GLU A 140 35.46 -1.55 -13.33
N ARG A 141 35.95 -1.94 -12.15
CA ARG A 141 35.45 -3.12 -11.43
C ARG A 141 33.95 -3.04 -11.12
N TYR A 142 33.43 -1.84 -10.84
CA TYR A 142 32.02 -1.66 -10.53
C TYR A 142 31.16 -1.80 -11.78
N TYR A 143 31.58 -1.18 -12.89
CA TYR A 143 30.91 -1.30 -14.18
C TYR A 143 30.92 -2.75 -14.69
N ALA A 144 32.07 -3.42 -14.65
CA ALA A 144 32.19 -4.81 -15.08
C ALA A 144 31.28 -5.75 -14.27
N ALA A 145 31.18 -5.53 -12.95
CA ALA A 145 30.27 -6.30 -12.10
C ALA A 145 28.79 -6.01 -12.40
N ALA A 146 28.42 -4.74 -12.63
CA ALA A 146 27.06 -4.36 -13.00
C ALA A 146 26.64 -4.99 -14.34
N LEU A 147 27.50 -4.90 -15.36
CA LEU A 147 27.26 -5.50 -16.67
C LEU A 147 27.11 -7.02 -16.55
N ARG A 148 28.01 -7.70 -15.82
CA ARG A 148 27.91 -9.14 -15.58
C ARG A 148 26.58 -9.51 -14.92
N SER A 149 26.22 -8.80 -13.85
CA SER A 149 25.00 -9.09 -13.08
C SER A 149 23.74 -8.90 -13.92
N VAL A 150 23.62 -7.80 -14.66
CA VAL A 150 22.46 -7.53 -15.52
C VAL A 150 22.32 -8.56 -16.63
N LEU A 151 23.42 -8.96 -17.29
CA LEU A 151 23.37 -9.98 -18.33
C LEU A 151 23.02 -11.35 -17.75
N ALA A 152 23.59 -11.72 -16.59
CA ALA A 152 23.25 -12.96 -15.90
C ALA A 152 21.76 -12.99 -15.53
N TRP A 153 21.22 -11.89 -15.02
CA TRP A 153 19.79 -11.74 -14.76
C TRP A 153 18.95 -11.90 -16.02
N GLY A 154 19.33 -11.23 -17.11
CA GLY A 154 18.65 -11.36 -18.39
C GLY A 154 18.64 -12.79 -18.94
N ARG A 155 19.68 -13.59 -18.69
CA ARG A 155 19.72 -15.01 -19.06
C ARG A 155 18.86 -15.87 -18.15
N TYR A 156 18.95 -15.67 -16.82
CA TYR A 156 18.13 -16.39 -15.85
C TYR A 156 16.63 -16.15 -16.10
N GLU A 157 16.23 -14.89 -16.25
CA GLU A 157 14.85 -14.50 -16.56
C GLU A 157 14.32 -15.17 -17.82
N ARG A 158 15.15 -15.24 -18.88
CA ARG A 158 14.78 -15.88 -20.15
C ARG A 158 14.64 -17.40 -20.02
N ALA A 159 15.41 -18.02 -19.14
CA ALA A 159 15.40 -19.45 -18.92
C ALA A 159 14.32 -19.89 -17.91
N ALA A 160 13.71 -18.96 -17.18
CA ALA A 160 12.68 -19.24 -16.19
C ALA A 160 11.33 -19.57 -16.85
N TRP A 161 10.65 -20.57 -16.29
CA TRP A 161 9.32 -21.03 -16.74
C TRP A 161 8.20 -20.74 -15.74
N LEU A 162 8.57 -20.52 -14.47
CA LEU A 162 7.67 -20.35 -13.35
C LEU A 162 8.10 -19.13 -12.53
N PRO A 163 7.16 -18.43 -11.88
CA PRO A 163 7.50 -17.30 -11.05
C PRO A 163 8.32 -17.77 -9.85
N ARG A 164 9.37 -17.01 -9.52
CA ARG A 164 10.26 -17.24 -8.38
C ARG A 164 10.53 -15.92 -7.69
N GLY A 165 10.34 -15.89 -6.37
CA GLY A 165 10.41 -14.66 -5.57
C GLY A 165 9.71 -13.51 -6.28
N PHE A 166 10.45 -12.42 -6.55
CA PHE A 166 9.94 -11.22 -7.22
C PHE A 166 10.39 -11.11 -8.69
N LEU A 167 10.81 -12.21 -9.34
CA LEU A 167 11.35 -12.22 -10.71
C LEU A 167 10.49 -11.49 -11.74
N TRP A 168 9.17 -11.67 -11.70
CA TRP A 168 8.23 -10.92 -12.56
C TRP A 168 7.20 -10.14 -11.74
N ASN A 169 7.59 -9.67 -10.55
CA ASN A 169 6.79 -8.72 -9.81
C ASN A 169 6.64 -7.41 -10.62
N ASP A 170 5.46 -6.80 -10.62
CA ASP A 170 5.11 -5.61 -11.40
C ASP A 170 6.04 -4.40 -11.12
N HIS A 171 6.28 -4.11 -9.85
CA HIS A 171 7.20 -3.08 -9.38
C HIS A 171 8.62 -3.42 -9.81
N ALA A 172 9.09 -4.64 -9.54
CA ALA A 172 10.44 -5.06 -9.90
C ALA A 172 10.71 -4.91 -11.40
N VAL A 173 9.79 -5.36 -12.25
CA VAL A 173 9.90 -5.25 -13.70
C VAL A 173 9.92 -3.79 -14.16
N ALA A 174 9.12 -2.91 -13.55
CA ALA A 174 9.11 -1.48 -13.86
C ALA A 174 10.45 -0.81 -13.46
N ALA A 175 10.94 -1.12 -12.25
CA ALA A 175 12.18 -0.56 -11.69
C ALA A 175 13.45 -0.97 -12.45
N ARG A 176 13.43 -2.08 -13.20
CA ARG A 176 14.55 -2.50 -14.07
C ARG A 176 14.85 -1.50 -15.17
N ILE A 177 13.83 -0.87 -15.76
CA ILE A 177 14.01 -0.06 -16.97
C ILE A 177 15.01 1.09 -16.76
N PRO A 178 14.92 1.91 -15.70
CA PRO A 178 15.93 2.93 -15.40
C PRO A 178 17.35 2.36 -15.22
N VAL A 179 17.49 1.19 -14.60
CA VAL A 179 18.80 0.53 -14.42
C VAL A 179 19.38 0.09 -15.77
N LEU A 180 18.54 -0.51 -16.63
CA LEU A 180 18.94 -0.93 -17.98
C LEU A 180 19.30 0.25 -18.87
N ALA A 181 18.56 1.36 -18.81
CA ALA A 181 18.88 2.59 -19.53
C ALA A 181 20.21 3.20 -19.05
N SER A 182 20.44 3.21 -17.73
CA SER A 182 21.70 3.69 -17.14
C SER A 182 22.89 2.84 -17.56
N LEU A 183 22.75 1.51 -17.55
CA LEU A 183 23.80 0.62 -18.05
C LEU A 183 24.05 0.85 -19.55
N TRP A 184 22.99 0.98 -20.36
CA TRP A 184 23.12 1.23 -21.79
C TRP A 184 23.87 2.52 -22.09
N ARG A 185 23.58 3.60 -21.36
CA ARG A 185 24.28 4.89 -21.47
C ARG A 185 25.79 4.73 -21.34
N GLN A 186 26.24 3.92 -20.36
CA GLN A 186 27.67 3.66 -20.16
C GLN A 186 28.21 2.70 -21.22
N TYR A 187 27.48 1.63 -21.51
CA TYR A 187 27.91 0.55 -22.39
C TYR A 187 28.08 0.99 -23.84
N ARG A 188 27.17 1.81 -24.39
CA ARG A 188 27.10 2.11 -25.82
C ARG A 188 28.33 2.84 -26.39
N HIS A 189 29.10 3.53 -25.54
CA HIS A 189 30.35 4.20 -25.89
C HIS A 189 31.58 3.61 -25.21
N HIS A 190 31.40 2.53 -24.44
CA HIS A 190 32.49 1.91 -23.71
C HIS A 190 33.55 1.32 -24.67
N PRO A 191 34.87 1.42 -24.37
CA PRO A 191 35.92 0.80 -25.19
C PRO A 191 35.76 -0.71 -25.38
N GLY A 192 35.16 -1.37 -24.38
CA GLY A 192 34.83 -2.80 -24.41
C GLY A 192 33.52 -3.13 -25.14
N TYR A 193 32.91 -2.19 -25.87
CA TYR A 193 31.65 -2.44 -26.58
C TYR A 193 31.77 -3.59 -27.58
N ARG A 194 30.79 -4.48 -27.53
CA ARG A 194 30.58 -5.59 -28.46
C ARG A 194 29.12 -5.64 -28.93
N PRO A 195 28.84 -5.71 -30.24
CA PRO A 195 27.47 -5.76 -30.77
C PRO A 195 26.63 -6.92 -30.23
N GLU A 196 27.23 -8.08 -29.96
CA GLU A 196 26.53 -9.26 -29.45
C GLU A 196 26.03 -9.06 -28.01
N VAL A 197 26.84 -8.43 -27.16
CA VAL A 197 26.45 -8.08 -25.79
C VAL A 197 25.42 -6.94 -25.81
N ALA A 198 25.53 -5.99 -26.75
CA ALA A 198 24.51 -4.98 -26.98
C ALA A 198 23.15 -5.62 -27.32
N ALA A 199 23.16 -6.60 -28.23
CA ALA A 199 21.95 -7.33 -28.63
C ALA A 199 21.34 -8.14 -27.47
N GLU A 200 22.17 -8.72 -26.60
CA GLU A 200 21.70 -9.44 -25.41
C GLU A 200 21.01 -8.49 -24.41
N LEU A 201 21.64 -7.34 -24.11
CA LEU A 201 21.09 -6.32 -23.22
C LEU A 201 19.80 -5.72 -23.78
N LEU A 202 19.78 -5.32 -25.05
CA LEU A 202 18.59 -4.76 -25.70
C LEU A 202 17.48 -5.81 -25.84
N GLY A 203 17.83 -7.07 -26.04
CA GLY A 203 16.87 -8.17 -25.98
C GLY A 203 16.25 -8.32 -24.59
N PHE A 204 16.98 -8.05 -23.51
CA PHE A 204 16.44 -8.01 -22.16
C PHE A 204 15.49 -6.82 -21.98
N VAL A 205 15.87 -5.62 -22.43
CA VAL A 205 14.98 -4.43 -22.45
C VAL A 205 13.67 -4.74 -23.16
N SER A 206 13.71 -5.34 -24.36
CA SER A 206 12.50 -5.67 -25.13
C SER A 206 11.59 -6.66 -24.40
N ARG A 207 12.14 -7.66 -23.68
CA ARG A 207 11.33 -8.58 -22.86
C ARG A 207 10.69 -7.86 -21.67
N THR A 208 11.44 -6.99 -21.00
CA THR A 208 10.95 -6.18 -19.88
C THR A 208 9.80 -5.26 -20.32
N THR A 209 9.94 -4.52 -21.44
CA THR A 209 8.86 -3.65 -21.93
C THR A 209 7.67 -4.43 -22.46
N ALA A 210 7.89 -5.61 -23.09
CA ALA A 210 6.80 -6.48 -23.51
C ALA A 210 5.98 -7.00 -22.32
N ARG A 211 6.64 -7.35 -21.21
CA ARG A 211 5.99 -7.73 -19.96
C ARG A 211 5.13 -6.59 -19.40
N LEU A 212 5.70 -5.39 -19.28
CA LEU A 212 4.99 -4.19 -18.80
C LEU A 212 3.77 -3.84 -19.66
N ALA A 213 3.87 -4.08 -20.97
CA ALA A 213 2.78 -3.87 -21.91
C ALA A 213 1.67 -4.92 -21.84
N SER A 214 1.89 -6.07 -21.17
CA SER A 214 0.86 -7.10 -21.05
C SER A 214 -0.33 -6.63 -20.22
N ALA A 215 -1.54 -7.05 -20.57
CA ALA A 215 -2.76 -6.65 -19.87
C ALA A 215 -2.94 -7.39 -18.55
N ASP A 216 -2.58 -8.66 -18.50
CA ASP A 216 -2.67 -9.54 -17.33
C ASP A 216 -1.58 -9.31 -16.27
N HIS A 217 -0.55 -8.53 -16.63
CA HIS A 217 0.52 -8.09 -15.74
C HIS A 217 0.32 -6.65 -15.23
N TYR A 218 -0.65 -5.90 -15.76
CA TYR A 218 -0.85 -4.51 -15.40
C TYR A 218 -1.63 -4.37 -14.07
N THR A 219 -1.03 -3.67 -13.10
CA THR A 219 -1.62 -3.50 -11.77
C THR A 219 -2.41 -2.21 -11.68
N ALA A 220 -3.62 -2.24 -12.24
CA ALA A 220 -4.56 -1.11 -12.24
C ALA A 220 -5.07 -0.70 -10.85
N ARG A 221 -4.62 -1.35 -9.77
CA ARG A 221 -5.17 -1.14 -8.43
C ARG A 221 -4.37 -0.21 -7.54
N THR A 222 -3.11 0.02 -7.89
CA THR A 222 -2.12 0.67 -7.03
C THR A 222 -1.18 1.53 -7.88
N ASN A 223 -0.31 2.27 -7.20
CA ASN A 223 0.77 3.06 -7.76
C ASN A 223 1.70 2.24 -8.67
N HIS A 224 1.75 0.90 -8.51
CA HIS A 224 2.51 0.03 -9.39
C HIS A 224 2.06 0.16 -10.85
N GLY A 225 0.76 0.32 -11.14
CA GLY A 225 0.29 0.55 -12.51
C GLY A 225 0.85 1.86 -13.10
N VAL A 226 0.90 2.93 -12.30
CA VAL A 226 1.53 4.19 -12.70
C VAL A 226 3.03 3.98 -12.95
N MET A 227 3.72 3.26 -12.07
CA MET A 227 5.14 2.93 -12.26
C MET A 227 5.40 2.12 -13.54
N GLN A 228 4.52 1.17 -13.87
CA GLN A 228 4.63 0.39 -15.11
C GLN A 228 4.48 1.27 -16.36
N ASP A 229 3.54 2.22 -16.36
CA ASP A 229 3.37 3.17 -17.46
C ASP A 229 4.56 4.12 -17.57
N LEU A 230 5.06 4.62 -16.43
CA LEU A 230 6.27 5.45 -16.38
C LEU A 230 7.50 4.70 -16.89
N ALA A 231 7.65 3.41 -16.57
CA ALA A 231 8.73 2.58 -17.09
C ALA A 231 8.63 2.41 -18.61
N LEU A 232 7.43 2.28 -19.18
CA LEU A 232 7.25 2.26 -20.63
C LEU A 232 7.61 3.61 -21.29
N LEU A 233 7.28 4.74 -20.66
CA LEU A 233 7.67 6.07 -21.15
C LEU A 233 9.19 6.29 -21.05
N HIS A 234 9.81 5.86 -19.95
CA HIS A 234 11.27 5.88 -19.79
C HIS A 234 11.94 5.05 -20.89
N ALA A 235 11.45 3.84 -21.14
CA ALA A 235 11.97 2.99 -22.22
C ALA A 235 11.81 3.64 -23.60
N ALA A 236 10.70 4.34 -23.84
CA ALA A 236 10.48 5.04 -25.09
C ALA A 236 11.48 6.17 -25.33
N ALA A 237 11.83 6.91 -24.27
CA ALA A 237 12.83 7.96 -24.33
C ALA A 237 14.25 7.39 -24.49
N ALA A 238 14.59 6.33 -23.73
CA ALA A 238 15.93 5.73 -23.74
C ALA A 238 16.23 4.86 -24.97
N PHE A 239 15.20 4.22 -25.53
CA PHE A 239 15.33 3.22 -26.59
C PHE A 239 14.33 3.45 -27.76
N PRO A 240 14.36 4.61 -28.42
CA PRO A 240 13.34 5.01 -29.40
C PRO A 240 13.29 4.11 -30.64
N ALA A 241 14.41 3.43 -30.96
CA ALA A 241 14.54 2.56 -32.13
C ALA A 241 14.15 1.08 -31.86
N LEU A 242 13.73 0.72 -30.64
CA LEU A 242 13.25 -0.65 -30.37
C LEU A 242 11.86 -0.89 -30.98
N ASP A 243 11.64 -2.14 -31.41
CA ASP A 243 10.37 -2.56 -31.98
C ASP A 243 9.23 -2.45 -30.95
N GLY A 244 8.12 -1.84 -31.37
CA GLY A 244 6.94 -1.70 -30.52
C GLY A 244 6.94 -0.49 -29.60
N THR A 245 8.03 0.28 -29.50
CA THR A 245 8.15 1.48 -28.66
C THR A 245 6.98 2.45 -28.86
N ALA A 246 6.61 2.77 -30.11
CA ALA A 246 5.50 3.68 -30.39
C ALA A 246 4.11 3.13 -29.95
N ARG A 247 3.91 1.81 -30.01
CA ARG A 247 2.67 1.17 -29.52
C ARG A 247 2.63 1.18 -28.00
N GLN A 248 3.75 0.86 -27.35
CA GLN A 248 3.89 0.84 -25.89
C GLN A 248 3.76 2.24 -25.30
N THR A 249 4.31 3.26 -25.95
CA THR A 249 4.15 4.67 -25.55
C THR A 249 2.67 5.06 -25.54
N ARG A 250 1.93 4.78 -26.64
CA ARG A 250 0.48 5.04 -26.70
C ARG A 250 -0.30 4.28 -25.64
N LEU A 251 0.08 3.03 -25.36
CA LEU A 251 -0.53 2.22 -24.31
C LEU A 251 -0.32 2.87 -22.94
N ALA A 252 0.91 3.27 -22.62
CA ALA A 252 1.26 3.91 -21.35
C ALA A 252 0.50 5.23 -21.15
N LEU A 253 0.43 6.08 -22.18
CA LEU A 253 -0.33 7.33 -22.13
C LEU A 253 -1.83 7.07 -21.88
N GLY A 254 -2.42 6.11 -22.59
CA GLY A 254 -3.83 5.77 -22.43
C GLY A 254 -4.15 5.17 -21.06
N ARG A 255 -3.26 4.31 -20.54
CA ARG A 255 -3.38 3.74 -19.20
C ARG A 255 -3.21 4.81 -18.12
N LEU A 256 -2.17 5.64 -18.19
CA LEU A 256 -1.93 6.73 -17.24
C LEU A 256 -3.10 7.70 -17.17
N GLN A 257 -3.66 8.09 -18.32
CA GLN A 257 -4.84 8.96 -18.38
C GLN A 257 -6.06 8.32 -17.70
N ALA A 258 -6.31 7.02 -17.94
CA ALA A 258 -7.40 6.31 -17.29
C ALA A 258 -7.14 6.14 -15.78
N HIS A 259 -5.89 5.87 -15.40
CA HIS A 259 -5.47 5.63 -14.03
C HIS A 259 -5.63 6.89 -13.15
N LEU A 260 -5.24 8.05 -13.67
CA LEU A 260 -5.36 9.35 -12.98
C LEU A 260 -6.73 9.59 -12.36
N ALA A 261 -7.80 9.17 -13.04
CA ALA A 261 -9.16 9.46 -12.64
C ALA A 261 -9.62 8.69 -11.38
N TYR A 262 -8.95 7.59 -11.06
CA TYR A 262 -9.18 6.84 -9.82
C TYR A 262 -7.92 6.70 -8.96
N TYR A 263 -6.79 7.28 -9.34
CA TYR A 263 -5.56 7.30 -8.54
C TYR A 263 -5.45 8.55 -7.67
N VAL A 264 -5.75 9.72 -8.24
CA VAL A 264 -5.69 11.01 -7.53
C VAL A 264 -7.00 11.75 -7.71
N ALA A 265 -7.66 12.12 -6.62
CA ALA A 265 -8.91 12.89 -6.62
C ALA A 265 -8.71 14.32 -7.17
N PRO A 266 -9.79 15.01 -7.60
CA PRO A 266 -9.68 16.40 -8.06
C PRO A 266 -9.10 17.33 -7.00
N GLY A 267 -9.41 17.08 -5.73
CA GLY A 267 -8.85 17.78 -4.57
C GLY A 267 -7.49 17.27 -4.10
N GLY A 268 -6.78 16.49 -4.93
CA GLY A 268 -5.41 16.04 -4.67
C GLY A 268 -5.25 14.84 -3.74
N ALA A 269 -6.34 14.23 -3.26
CA ALA A 269 -6.27 13.01 -2.44
C ALA A 269 -5.74 11.84 -3.27
N VAL A 270 -4.65 11.23 -2.85
CA VAL A 270 -4.18 9.98 -3.42
C VAL A 270 -5.00 8.84 -2.81
N LEU A 271 -5.61 8.03 -3.68
CA LEU A 271 -6.64 7.05 -3.31
C LEU A 271 -6.05 5.70 -2.87
N GLU A 272 -4.99 5.78 -2.07
CA GLU A 272 -4.28 4.66 -1.43
C GLU A 272 -4.25 4.76 0.10
N HIS A 273 -4.94 5.75 0.67
CA HIS A 273 -5.09 5.86 2.13
C HIS A 273 -3.75 5.84 2.89
N SER A 274 -2.72 6.51 2.38
CA SER A 274 -1.43 6.64 3.08
C SER A 274 -0.82 8.00 2.80
N GLY A 275 -0.29 8.64 3.86
CA GLY A 275 0.47 9.87 3.76
C GLY A 275 1.81 9.66 3.07
N TYR A 276 2.46 8.51 3.28
CA TYR A 276 3.69 8.17 2.53
C TYR A 276 3.39 8.02 1.03
N TYR A 277 2.32 7.30 0.68
CA TYR A 277 1.94 7.12 -0.72
C TYR A 277 1.33 8.39 -1.35
N GLN A 278 0.88 9.36 -0.54
CA GLN A 278 0.55 10.70 -1.02
C GLN A 278 1.80 11.42 -1.55
N ASP A 279 2.92 11.38 -0.80
CA ASP A 279 4.20 11.94 -1.25
C ASP A 279 4.75 11.19 -2.47
N PHE A 280 4.72 9.85 -2.44
CA PHE A 280 5.21 9.03 -3.56
C PHE A 280 4.43 9.29 -4.86
N ALA A 281 3.11 9.47 -4.78
CA ALA A 281 2.31 9.81 -5.95
C ALA A 281 2.71 11.17 -6.56
N ILE A 282 3.04 12.17 -5.74
CA ILE A 282 3.52 13.48 -6.23
C ILE A 282 4.80 13.28 -7.06
N GLU A 283 5.74 12.50 -6.54
CA GLU A 283 6.98 12.15 -7.25
C GLU A 283 6.70 11.43 -8.58
N LEU A 284 5.78 10.45 -8.59
CA LEU A 284 5.38 9.74 -9.82
C LEU A 284 4.72 10.67 -10.84
N LEU A 285 3.83 11.57 -10.42
CA LEU A 285 3.17 12.52 -11.31
C LEU A 285 4.16 13.56 -11.88
N GLY A 286 5.07 14.08 -11.05
CA GLY A 286 6.15 14.97 -11.52
C GLY A 286 7.11 14.27 -12.49
N THR A 287 7.37 12.98 -12.26
CA THR A 287 8.14 12.13 -13.20
C THR A 287 7.39 11.96 -14.52
N ALA A 288 6.07 11.76 -14.48
CA ALA A 288 5.24 11.70 -15.68
C ALA A 288 5.37 12.97 -16.52
N VAL A 289 5.22 14.15 -15.89
CA VAL A 289 5.40 15.47 -16.54
C VAL A 289 6.78 15.55 -17.21
N SER A 290 7.83 15.13 -16.49
CA SER A 290 9.20 15.18 -16.99
C SER A 290 9.44 14.25 -18.19
N TYR A 291 8.87 13.04 -18.19
CA TYR A 291 8.97 12.14 -19.34
C TYR A 291 8.21 12.64 -20.55
N LEU A 292 7.04 13.26 -20.36
CA LEU A 292 6.29 13.86 -21.46
C LEU A 292 7.07 15.01 -22.09
N ASP A 293 7.71 15.86 -21.29
CA ASP A 293 8.61 16.91 -21.77
C ASP A 293 9.80 16.34 -22.57
N ILE A 294 10.48 15.32 -22.05
CA ILE A 294 11.60 14.64 -22.74
C ILE A 294 11.16 14.03 -24.09
N LEU A 295 9.94 13.48 -24.13
CA LEU A 295 9.37 12.87 -25.34
C LEU A 295 8.75 13.90 -26.28
N GLU A 296 8.78 15.20 -25.93
CA GLU A 296 8.13 16.29 -26.67
C GLU A 296 6.62 16.06 -26.84
N ILE A 297 5.99 15.42 -25.85
CA ILE A 297 4.55 15.16 -25.80
C ILE A 297 3.89 16.22 -24.91
N PRO A 298 2.82 16.89 -25.36
CA PRO A 298 2.13 17.87 -24.53
C PRO A 298 1.58 17.30 -23.22
N VAL A 299 2.00 17.95 -22.14
CA VAL A 299 1.28 18.19 -20.87
C VAL A 299 -0.24 17.99 -20.84
N PRO A 300 -0.88 16.84 -20.52
CA PRO A 300 -2.33 16.85 -20.33
C PRO A 300 -2.69 17.74 -19.15
N ALA A 301 -3.54 18.76 -19.37
CA ALA A 301 -3.93 19.71 -18.32
C ALA A 301 -4.50 19.02 -17.07
N THR A 302 -5.16 17.87 -17.24
CA THR A 302 -5.65 17.05 -16.12
C THR A 302 -4.51 16.51 -15.26
N LEU A 303 -3.39 16.08 -15.84
CA LEU A 303 -2.22 15.61 -15.09
C LEU A 303 -1.60 16.75 -14.28
N GLU A 304 -1.38 17.91 -14.91
CA GLU A 304 -0.83 19.11 -14.22
C GLU A 304 -1.73 19.55 -13.05
N GLN A 305 -3.04 19.58 -13.27
CA GLN A 305 -4.01 19.94 -12.23
C GLN A 305 -4.00 18.95 -11.06
N ARG A 306 -3.95 17.64 -11.35
CA ARG A 306 -3.91 16.61 -10.28
C ARG A 306 -2.60 16.64 -9.52
N HIS A 307 -1.48 16.86 -10.21
CA HIS A 307 -0.17 17.02 -9.57
C HIS A 307 -0.16 18.22 -8.62
N ALA A 308 -0.54 19.41 -9.10
CA ALA A 308 -0.60 20.62 -8.27
C ALA A 308 -1.59 20.48 -7.09
N ALA A 309 -2.74 19.84 -7.32
CA ALA A 309 -3.70 19.58 -6.25
C ALA A 309 -3.13 18.62 -5.19
N ALA A 310 -2.40 17.58 -5.60
CA ALA A 310 -1.74 16.64 -4.70
C ALA A 310 -0.65 17.32 -3.86
N GLU A 311 0.20 18.16 -4.48
CA GLU A 311 1.19 18.98 -3.77
C GLU A 311 0.54 19.90 -2.73
N CYS A 312 -0.54 20.58 -3.12
CA CYS A 312 -1.26 21.47 -2.21
C CYS A 312 -1.91 20.72 -1.06
N ARG A 313 -2.46 19.53 -1.31
CA ARG A 313 -3.00 18.68 -0.25
C ARG A 313 -1.91 18.24 0.72
N GLN A 314 -0.78 17.78 0.19
CA GLN A 314 0.34 17.32 1.01
C GLN A 314 0.88 18.44 1.90
N ARG A 315 0.97 19.67 1.39
CA ARG A 315 1.34 20.83 2.20
C ARG A 315 0.41 21.06 3.39
N ARG A 316 -0.89 20.77 3.24
CA ARG A 316 -1.88 20.91 4.33
C ARG A 316 -1.86 19.74 5.32
N LEU A 317 -1.35 18.58 4.92
CA LEU A 317 -1.11 17.44 5.81
C LEU A 317 0.23 17.56 6.54
N THR A 318 1.19 18.27 5.95
CA THR A 318 2.53 18.47 6.52
C THR A 318 2.43 19.30 7.79
N ARG A 319 2.93 18.73 8.89
CA ARG A 319 3.02 19.36 10.20
C ARG A 319 4.16 20.39 10.24
N PRO A 320 4.17 21.30 11.23
CA PRO A 320 5.24 22.29 11.37
C PRO A 320 6.67 21.73 11.44
N ASP A 321 6.87 20.49 11.91
CA ASP A 321 8.18 19.83 11.95
C ASP A 321 8.54 19.08 10.64
N GLY A 322 7.70 19.20 9.62
CA GLY A 322 7.84 18.53 8.34
C GLY A 322 7.40 17.07 8.31
N SER A 323 6.87 16.53 9.42
CA SER A 323 6.26 15.19 9.43
C SER A 323 4.83 15.22 8.89
N ILE A 324 4.24 14.03 8.70
CA ILE A 324 2.84 13.84 8.30
C ILE A 324 2.16 12.82 9.22
N PRO A 325 0.82 12.82 9.31
CA PRO A 325 0.10 11.77 10.01
C PRO A 325 0.41 10.37 9.46
N ALA A 326 0.75 9.43 10.36
CA ALA A 326 1.11 8.06 10.02
C ALA A 326 -0.14 7.16 9.90
N TYR A 327 -1.02 7.47 8.93
CA TYR A 327 -2.20 6.66 8.61
C TYR A 327 -1.94 5.68 7.46
N GLY A 328 -2.61 4.53 7.47
CA GLY A 328 -2.27 3.42 6.57
C GLY A 328 -0.80 3.02 6.63
N ASP A 329 -0.26 2.51 5.52
CA ASP A 329 1.18 2.22 5.38
C ASP A 329 1.97 3.53 5.23
N SER A 330 2.15 4.27 6.33
CA SER A 330 2.90 5.53 6.39
C SER A 330 3.92 5.56 7.52
N TRP A 331 5.09 6.10 7.23
CA TRP A 331 6.07 6.52 8.23
C TRP A 331 5.74 7.95 8.71
N SER A 332 6.01 8.27 9.97
CA SER A 332 6.02 9.67 10.46
C SER A 332 7.33 10.36 10.06
N ALA A 333 7.71 10.24 8.78
CA ALA A 333 9.00 10.70 8.27
C ALA A 333 9.01 12.23 8.15
N ARG A 334 10.11 12.87 8.56
CA ARG A 334 10.31 14.30 8.38
C ARG A 334 10.80 14.60 6.98
N ARG A 335 10.13 15.54 6.31
CA ARG A 335 10.61 16.07 5.02
C ARG A 335 11.87 16.89 5.20
N THR A 336 12.78 16.80 4.22
CA THR A 336 13.99 17.61 4.20
C THR A 336 13.67 19.10 4.03
N ALA A 337 14.57 19.98 4.46
CA ALA A 337 14.39 21.43 4.27
C ALA A 337 14.22 21.81 2.79
N ALA A 338 14.90 21.10 1.88
CA ALA A 338 14.74 21.29 0.43
C ALA A 338 13.33 20.90 -0.05
N ALA A 339 12.80 19.77 0.42
CA ALA A 339 11.44 19.34 0.08
C ALA A 339 10.38 20.33 0.62
N LEU A 340 10.58 20.86 1.83
CA LEU A 340 9.71 21.90 2.40
C LEU A 340 9.78 23.21 1.58
N ALA A 341 10.98 23.61 1.15
CA ALA A 341 11.16 24.80 0.31
C ALA A 341 10.51 24.65 -1.07
N ALA A 342 10.64 23.49 -1.70
CA ALA A 342 9.98 23.18 -2.97
C ALA A 342 8.45 23.23 -2.82
N ALA A 343 7.89 22.61 -1.77
CA ALA A 343 6.46 22.66 -1.48
C ALA A 343 5.96 24.09 -1.19
N ALA A 344 6.80 24.95 -0.61
CA ALA A 344 6.45 26.35 -0.35
C ALA A 344 6.34 27.19 -1.64
N ALA A 345 7.07 26.82 -2.71
CA ALA A 345 7.04 27.50 -4.00
C ALA A 345 5.75 27.23 -4.80
N VAL A 346 5.06 26.13 -4.53
CA VAL A 346 3.77 25.79 -5.16
C VAL A 346 2.70 26.78 -4.71
N ARG A 347 2.07 27.45 -5.67
CA ARG A 347 0.95 28.37 -5.41
C ARG A 347 -0.32 27.58 -5.11
N CYS A 348 -0.64 27.47 -3.83
CA CYS A 348 -1.87 26.83 -3.38
C CYS A 348 -2.96 27.88 -3.15
N PRO A 349 -4.11 27.80 -3.84
CA PRO A 349 -5.20 28.77 -3.71
C PRO A 349 -5.78 28.84 -2.29
N LEU A 350 -5.66 27.77 -1.52
CA LEU A 350 -6.20 27.63 -0.17
C LEU A 350 -5.12 27.07 0.75
N THR A 351 -4.49 27.93 1.56
CA THR A 351 -3.45 27.53 2.53
C THR A 351 -3.85 27.74 3.98
N SER A 352 -4.94 28.48 4.24
CA SER A 352 -5.43 28.76 5.60
C SER A 352 -6.70 27.96 5.92
N GLY A 353 -6.78 27.44 7.14
CA GLY A 353 -7.97 26.80 7.68
C GLY A 353 -8.00 25.27 7.53
N PRO A 354 -9.02 24.62 8.12
CA PRO A 354 -9.12 23.17 8.22
C PRO A 354 -9.20 22.50 6.85
N LEU A 355 -8.42 21.45 6.63
CA LEU A 355 -8.60 20.55 5.50
C LEU A 355 -9.76 19.64 5.82
N LEU A 356 -10.79 19.67 4.99
CA LEU A 356 -11.91 18.76 5.04
C LEU A 356 -12.16 18.21 3.64
N ASP A 357 -12.19 16.89 3.54
CA ASP A 357 -12.57 16.18 2.33
C ASP A 357 -13.73 15.24 2.63
N THR A 358 -14.94 15.65 2.25
CA THR A 358 -16.16 14.87 2.49
C THR A 358 -16.32 13.72 1.51
N ASP A 359 -15.79 13.85 0.29
CA ASP A 359 -15.88 12.83 -0.74
C ASP A 359 -14.92 11.67 -0.47
N PHE A 360 -13.71 11.96 0.01
CA PHE A 360 -12.67 10.96 0.23
C PHE A 360 -12.48 10.63 1.71
N GLY A 361 -12.87 11.51 2.63
CA GLY A 361 -13.15 11.14 4.01
C GLY A 361 -12.02 11.39 4.98
N TYR A 362 -11.53 12.64 5.04
CA TYR A 362 -10.50 13.03 5.99
C TYR A 362 -10.70 14.46 6.46
N ALA A 363 -10.21 14.75 7.66
CA ALA A 363 -10.02 16.10 8.14
C ALA A 363 -8.61 16.27 8.74
N ALA A 364 -7.93 17.37 8.41
CA ALA A 364 -6.70 17.79 9.07
C ALA A 364 -6.89 19.22 9.56
N VAL A 365 -6.75 19.44 10.86
CA VAL A 365 -7.03 20.73 11.47
C VAL A 365 -5.90 21.15 12.37
N ASP A 366 -5.21 22.20 11.94
CA ASP A 366 -4.20 22.87 12.75
C ASP A 366 -4.87 23.75 13.82
N ASP A 367 -4.20 23.88 14.95
CA ASP A 367 -4.67 24.59 16.13
C ASP A 367 -6.02 24.07 16.65
N PHE A 368 -6.31 22.76 16.50
CA PHE A 368 -7.62 22.17 16.85
C PHE A 368 -8.03 22.42 18.30
N GLY A 369 -7.11 22.27 19.26
CA GLY A 369 -7.34 22.60 20.68
C GLY A 369 -6.42 23.71 21.20
N ALA A 370 -5.14 23.69 20.82
CA ALA A 370 -4.14 24.68 21.20
C ALA A 370 -3.21 25.00 20.02
N ALA A 371 -2.51 26.14 20.11
CA ALA A 371 -1.59 26.60 19.08
C ALA A 371 -0.48 25.56 18.78
N GLY A 372 -0.13 25.39 17.50
CA GLY A 372 0.88 24.46 17.01
C GLY A 372 0.57 22.98 17.28
N GLN A 373 -0.70 22.62 17.38
CA GLN A 373 -1.18 21.25 17.36
C GLN A 373 -1.82 20.95 16.01
N GLN A 374 -1.80 19.69 15.61
CA GLN A 374 -2.58 19.20 14.49
C GLN A 374 -3.40 17.99 14.93
N LEU A 375 -4.69 18.02 14.63
CA LEU A 375 -5.57 16.84 14.70
C LEU A 375 -5.84 16.36 13.28
N PHE A 376 -5.57 15.09 13.01
CA PHE A 376 -5.96 14.42 11.78
C PHE A 376 -6.99 13.32 12.09
N VAL A 377 -8.05 13.20 11.30
CA VAL A 377 -9.13 12.20 11.48
C VAL A 377 -9.51 11.62 10.13
N THR A 378 -9.83 10.33 10.08
CA THR A 378 -10.20 9.61 8.85
C THR A 378 -11.56 8.91 8.96
N TRP A 379 -12.31 8.86 7.86
CA TRP A 379 -13.49 8.01 7.62
C TRP A 379 -13.49 7.52 6.16
N ALA A 380 -12.29 7.32 5.64
CA ALA A 380 -12.02 7.09 4.25
C ALA A 380 -12.07 5.60 3.89
N ASN A 381 -13.30 5.09 3.87
CA ASN A 381 -13.57 3.75 3.36
C ASN A 381 -13.39 3.71 1.83
N PHE A 382 -12.28 3.12 1.40
CA PHE A 382 -12.03 2.80 -0.01
C PHE A 382 -11.77 1.29 -0.17
N PRO A 383 -12.83 0.47 -0.32
CA PRO A 383 -12.67 -0.97 -0.43
C PRO A 383 -11.75 -1.35 -1.59
N GLY A 384 -10.79 -2.25 -1.34
CA GLY A 384 -9.91 -2.81 -2.37
C GLY A 384 -8.76 -1.91 -2.84
N ARG A 385 -8.52 -0.78 -2.18
CA ARG A 385 -7.32 0.07 -2.40
C ARG A 385 -6.14 -0.43 -1.57
N ALA A 386 -4.93 -0.26 -2.09
CA ALA A 386 -3.70 -0.62 -1.37
C ALA A 386 -3.47 0.29 -0.16
N HIS A 387 -2.58 -0.15 0.74
CA HIS A 387 -2.01 0.62 1.85
C HIS A 387 -2.98 1.12 2.94
N LYS A 388 -4.29 0.86 2.81
CA LYS A 388 -5.30 1.15 3.84
C LYS A 388 -5.24 0.16 5.00
N HIS A 389 -5.43 0.67 6.22
CA HIS A 389 -5.68 -0.11 7.44
C HIS A 389 -7.16 -0.03 7.83
N ASP A 390 -7.57 -0.85 8.80
CA ASP A 390 -8.87 -0.74 9.48
C ASP A 390 -8.83 0.37 10.54
N ASP A 391 -8.81 1.60 10.04
CA ASP A 391 -8.60 2.83 10.80
C ASP A 391 -9.71 3.86 10.58
N ASP A 392 -10.85 3.48 10.00
CA ASP A 392 -12.00 4.37 9.90
C ASP A 392 -12.45 4.83 11.30
N LEU A 393 -12.61 6.14 11.48
CA LEU A 393 -12.84 6.86 12.74
C LEU A 393 -11.59 7.01 13.61
N ALA A 394 -10.42 6.54 13.18
CA ALA A 394 -9.17 6.81 13.88
C ALA A 394 -8.77 8.28 13.76
N LEU A 395 -7.94 8.72 14.71
CA LEU A 395 -7.38 10.06 14.76
C LEU A 395 -5.91 10.06 15.18
N TRP A 396 -5.19 11.11 14.82
CA TRP A 396 -3.82 11.36 15.21
C TRP A 396 -3.72 12.74 15.83
N LEU A 397 -3.19 12.81 17.04
CA LEU A 397 -2.92 14.07 17.74
C LEU A 397 -1.42 14.32 17.76
N TRP A 398 -0.99 15.33 17.02
CA TRP A 398 0.40 15.78 17.01
C TRP A 398 0.51 17.14 17.69
N ALA A 399 1.55 17.30 18.51
CA ALA A 399 1.92 18.58 19.10
C ALA A 399 3.40 18.58 19.49
N ASP A 400 4.06 19.73 19.32
CA ASP A 400 5.44 19.96 19.76
C ASP A 400 6.47 18.95 19.17
N GLY A 401 6.28 18.49 17.93
CA GLY A 401 7.24 17.59 17.28
C GLY A 401 7.08 16.10 17.62
N ALA A 402 5.94 15.70 18.18
CA ALA A 402 5.66 14.29 18.45
C ALA A 402 4.17 13.92 18.36
N ASP A 403 3.93 12.65 18.04
CA ASP A 403 2.61 12.01 18.05
C ASP A 403 2.24 11.56 19.47
N TRP A 404 1.21 12.17 20.03
CA TRP A 404 0.69 11.86 21.36
C TRP A 404 -0.29 10.69 21.32
N TRP A 405 -1.14 10.69 20.29
CA TRP A 405 -2.01 9.59 19.93
C TRP A 405 -1.78 9.25 18.46
N SER A 406 -1.58 7.96 18.19
CA SER A 406 -1.30 7.43 16.85
C SER A 406 -1.91 6.04 16.66
N ALA A 407 -1.56 5.42 15.54
CA ALA A 407 -1.77 4.02 15.20
C ALA A 407 -0.42 3.28 15.12
N SER A 408 -0.44 2.00 14.75
CA SER A 408 0.75 1.15 14.57
C SER A 408 1.74 1.65 13.51
N GLY A 409 1.31 2.50 12.58
CA GLY A 409 2.15 3.02 11.48
C GLY A 409 2.44 1.97 10.38
N TYR A 410 3.42 2.23 9.52
CA TYR A 410 3.81 1.32 8.44
C TYR A 410 4.42 0.03 8.99
N TRP A 411 3.58 -0.99 9.19
CA TRP A 411 4.03 -2.30 9.65
C TRP A 411 4.78 -3.06 8.53
N PRO A 412 5.94 -3.69 8.78
CA PRO A 412 6.66 -4.41 7.73
C PRO A 412 5.83 -5.51 7.05
N TYR A 413 5.93 -5.61 5.72
CA TYR A 413 5.31 -6.72 4.98
C TYR A 413 5.94 -8.06 5.34
N GLY A 414 5.10 -9.08 5.50
CA GLY A 414 5.52 -10.44 5.85
C GLY A 414 5.75 -10.66 7.35
N ASP A 415 5.66 -9.61 8.18
CA ASP A 415 5.70 -9.77 9.63
C ASP A 415 4.43 -10.48 10.13
N PRO A 416 4.52 -11.47 11.06
CA PRO A 416 3.37 -12.24 11.53
C PRO A 416 2.28 -11.43 12.22
N LEU A 417 2.59 -10.24 12.75
CA LEU A 417 1.64 -9.37 13.43
C LEU A 417 1.03 -8.30 12.53
N ARG A 418 1.32 -8.32 11.22
CA ARG A 418 0.80 -7.29 10.30
C ARG A 418 -0.73 -7.26 10.26
N ASP A 419 -1.37 -8.43 10.28
CA ASP A 419 -2.84 -8.50 10.22
C ASP A 419 -3.46 -7.83 11.45
N GLU A 420 -2.91 -8.07 12.65
CA GLU A 420 -3.34 -7.40 13.87
C GLU A 420 -3.00 -5.90 13.85
N ALA A 421 -1.79 -5.54 13.44
CA ALA A 421 -1.30 -4.16 13.41
C ALA A 421 -2.06 -3.26 12.43
N THR A 422 -2.60 -3.83 11.36
CA THR A 422 -3.43 -3.14 10.36
C THR A 422 -4.93 -3.31 10.59
N SER A 423 -5.32 -4.06 11.63
CA SER A 423 -6.71 -4.19 12.08
C SER A 423 -7.13 -3.05 13.05
N TRP A 424 -8.38 -3.09 13.51
CA TRP A 424 -8.96 -2.11 14.43
C TRP A 424 -8.15 -1.89 15.72
N ARG A 425 -7.51 -2.94 16.26
CA ARG A 425 -6.68 -2.82 17.49
C ARG A 425 -5.33 -2.15 17.24
N GLY A 426 -4.88 -2.13 15.99
CA GLY A 426 -3.70 -1.38 15.57
C GLY A 426 -3.98 0.11 15.32
N SER A 427 -5.24 0.52 15.30
CA SER A 427 -5.66 1.91 15.28
C SER A 427 -6.29 2.31 16.62
N ASN A 428 -6.82 3.53 16.70
CA ASN A 428 -7.62 3.98 17.84
C ASN A 428 -9.11 4.15 17.49
N ALA A 429 -9.56 3.53 16.40
CA ALA A 429 -10.97 3.53 16.01
C ALA A 429 -11.83 2.70 16.99
N PRO A 430 -13.09 3.09 17.27
CA PRO A 430 -13.99 2.28 18.05
C PRO A 430 -14.43 1.02 17.25
N HIS A 431 -14.36 -0.13 17.91
CA HIS A 431 -14.64 -1.43 17.31
C HIS A 431 -15.17 -2.44 18.34
N GLY A 432 -15.68 -3.57 17.86
CA GLY A 432 -16.18 -4.66 18.70
C GLY A 432 -15.03 -5.44 19.30
N VAL A 433 -15.20 -5.97 20.50
CA VAL A 433 -14.18 -6.86 21.11
C VAL A 433 -13.99 -8.08 20.22
N GLY A 434 -12.75 -8.30 19.75
CA GLY A 434 -12.42 -9.39 18.83
C GLY A 434 -12.90 -9.19 17.39
N GLU A 435 -13.29 -7.96 17.01
CA GLU A 435 -13.60 -7.63 15.63
C GLU A 435 -12.33 -7.81 14.76
N GLY A 436 -12.38 -8.76 13.84
CA GLY A 436 -11.32 -8.97 12.86
C GLY A 436 -11.31 -7.91 11.75
N PRO A 437 -10.43 -8.08 10.75
CA PRO A 437 -10.27 -7.10 9.70
C PRO A 437 -11.55 -6.77 8.92
N GLY A 438 -11.74 -5.49 8.64
CA GLY A 438 -13.01 -4.83 8.33
C GLY A 438 -13.51 -4.95 6.90
N ARG A 439 -13.86 -6.16 6.43
CA ARG A 439 -14.55 -6.28 5.12
C ARG A 439 -16.03 -5.91 5.23
N GLY A 440 -16.50 -4.99 4.39
CA GLY A 440 -17.92 -4.65 4.26
C GLY A 440 -18.45 -3.63 5.28
N SER A 441 -17.59 -2.75 5.78
CA SER A 441 -18.01 -1.56 6.52
C SER A 441 -18.23 -0.37 5.59
N SER A 442 -18.99 0.63 6.04
CA SER A 442 -19.15 1.94 5.39
C SER A 442 -19.00 3.04 6.43
N SER A 443 -18.34 4.13 6.06
CA SER A 443 -18.02 5.22 6.98
C SER A 443 -18.44 6.57 6.39
N VAL A 444 -19.08 7.40 7.22
CA VAL A 444 -19.67 8.68 6.81
C VAL A 444 -19.39 9.78 7.83
N LEU A 445 -19.29 11.00 7.32
CA LEU A 445 -19.43 12.21 8.12
C LEU A 445 -20.93 12.46 8.34
N ARG A 446 -21.35 12.66 9.59
CA ARG A 446 -22.73 12.96 9.98
C ARG A 446 -22.93 14.46 10.12
N GLY A 447 -21.96 15.13 10.72
CA GLY A 447 -21.99 16.58 10.89
C GLY A 447 -20.65 17.16 11.31
N GLN A 448 -20.54 18.48 11.22
CA GLN A 448 -19.30 19.19 11.51
C GLN A 448 -19.53 20.65 11.94
N VAL A 449 -18.52 21.17 12.65
CA VAL A 449 -18.29 22.58 12.93
C VAL A 449 -16.78 22.78 12.77
N LEU A 450 -16.33 23.59 11.83
CA LEU A 450 -14.89 23.75 11.57
C LEU A 450 -14.37 25.17 11.81
N ASP A 451 -15.28 26.11 12.06
CA ASP A 451 -14.99 27.53 12.24
C ASP A 451 -15.27 27.97 13.68
N GLY A 452 -14.57 29.03 14.12
CA GLY A 452 -14.74 29.61 15.45
C GLY A 452 -13.87 28.96 16.53
N SER A 453 -14.25 29.21 17.79
CA SER A 453 -13.55 28.70 18.99
C SER A 453 -13.89 27.25 19.31
N VAL A 454 -14.90 26.69 18.66
CA VAL A 454 -15.39 25.33 18.85
C VAL A 454 -15.34 24.61 17.52
N ARG A 455 -14.76 23.42 17.51
CA ARG A 455 -14.68 22.57 16.34
C ARG A 455 -15.26 21.21 16.67
N LEU A 456 -15.93 20.58 15.73
CA LEU A 456 -16.59 19.30 15.88
C LEU A 456 -16.55 18.52 14.56
N VAL A 457 -16.25 17.23 14.66
CA VAL A 457 -16.43 16.26 13.58
C VAL A 457 -17.17 15.07 14.17
N ASP A 458 -18.24 14.65 13.49
CA ASP A 458 -19.13 13.58 13.95
C ASP A 458 -19.20 12.49 12.88
N LEU A 459 -18.66 11.32 13.20
CA LEU A 459 -18.38 10.25 12.26
C LEU A 459 -19.12 8.99 12.67
N GLU A 460 -19.60 8.23 11.68
CA GLU A 460 -20.27 6.95 11.91
C GLU A 460 -19.72 5.90 10.94
N ARG A 461 -19.38 4.73 11.46
CA ARG A 461 -19.08 3.51 10.71
C ARG A 461 -20.20 2.50 10.92
N SER A 462 -20.78 2.02 9.84
CA SER A 462 -21.76 0.93 9.82
C SER A 462 -21.13 -0.34 9.30
N VAL A 463 -21.50 -1.48 9.85
CA VAL A 463 -21.11 -2.82 9.42
C VAL A 463 -22.33 -3.53 8.83
N ALA A 464 -22.13 -4.35 7.80
CA ALA A 464 -23.22 -5.05 7.11
C ALA A 464 -24.11 -5.93 8.01
N ASP A 465 -23.62 -6.35 9.18
CA ASP A 465 -24.36 -7.15 10.16
C ASP A 465 -25.23 -6.31 11.13
N GLY A 466 -25.32 -5.00 10.92
CA GLY A 466 -26.14 -4.07 11.69
C GLY A 466 -25.42 -3.46 12.90
N ARG A 467 -24.14 -3.76 13.13
CA ARG A 467 -23.32 -2.99 14.09
C ARG A 467 -23.03 -1.61 13.54
N ALA A 468 -23.00 -0.62 14.43
CA ALA A 468 -22.52 0.72 14.10
C ALA A 468 -21.70 1.31 15.23
N TYR A 469 -20.69 2.08 14.87
CA TYR A 469 -19.81 2.80 15.78
C TYR A 469 -19.84 4.26 15.40
N ARG A 470 -19.91 5.13 16.40
CA ARG A 470 -19.99 6.56 16.17
C ARG A 470 -19.02 7.29 17.09
N ARG A 471 -18.23 8.17 16.51
CA ARG A 471 -17.23 9.00 17.18
C ARG A 471 -17.53 10.47 16.93
N GLN A 472 -17.66 11.22 18.02
CA GLN A 472 -17.75 12.68 17.99
C GLN A 472 -16.47 13.25 18.56
N VAL A 473 -15.73 14.02 17.76
CA VAL A 473 -14.50 14.71 18.19
C VAL A 473 -14.80 16.20 18.24
N ALA A 474 -14.90 16.74 19.45
CA ALA A 474 -15.11 18.16 19.69
C ALA A 474 -13.88 18.79 20.33
N ALA A 475 -13.48 19.97 19.89
CA ALA A 475 -12.47 20.75 20.59
C ALA A 475 -12.96 22.15 20.87
N ILE A 476 -12.53 22.68 22.01
CA ILE A 476 -12.71 24.06 22.39
C ILE A 476 -11.32 24.65 22.56
N ARG A 477 -11.06 25.71 21.79
CA ARG A 477 -9.79 26.43 21.84
C ARG A 477 -9.50 26.88 23.27
N GLY A 478 -8.36 26.45 23.80
CA GLY A 478 -7.91 26.79 25.16
C GLY A 478 -8.47 25.91 26.29
N ALA A 479 -9.42 25.02 26.02
CA ALA A 479 -9.95 24.10 27.03
C ALA A 479 -9.49 22.64 26.81
N GLY A 480 -9.54 22.17 25.57
CA GLY A 480 -9.13 20.80 25.24
C GLY A 480 -9.90 20.15 24.09
N VAL A 481 -9.65 18.85 23.94
CA VAL A 481 -10.29 17.95 22.97
C VAL A 481 -11.12 16.91 23.72
N PHE A 482 -12.33 16.65 23.24
CA PHE A 482 -13.31 15.74 23.82
C PHE A 482 -13.77 14.76 22.75
N ILE A 483 -13.70 13.47 23.07
CA ILE A 483 -14.07 12.38 22.15
C ILE A 483 -15.14 11.55 22.80
N ILE A 484 -16.29 11.44 22.16
CA ILE A 484 -17.38 10.57 22.60
C ILE A 484 -17.53 9.43 21.60
N ASP A 485 -17.29 8.21 22.07
CA ASP A 485 -17.54 7.00 21.28
C ASP A 485 -18.79 6.28 21.78
N THR A 486 -19.56 5.77 20.83
CA THR A 486 -20.75 4.94 21.08
C THR A 486 -20.80 3.78 20.10
N ALA A 487 -21.48 2.70 20.49
CA ALA A 487 -21.76 1.59 19.61
C ALA A 487 -23.21 1.12 19.74
N THR A 488 -23.78 0.63 18.63
CA THR A 488 -25.08 -0.04 18.57
C THR A 488 -24.94 -1.37 17.82
N GLY A 489 -25.88 -2.30 18.02
CA GLY A 489 -25.90 -3.60 17.34
C GLY A 489 -25.79 -4.79 18.28
N ARG A 490 -25.42 -5.95 17.73
CA ARG A 490 -25.57 -7.28 18.38
C ARG A 490 -24.43 -7.69 19.32
N GLN A 491 -23.37 -6.91 19.43
CA GLN A 491 -22.23 -7.24 20.28
C GLN A 491 -22.44 -6.73 21.71
N ASP A 492 -21.84 -7.40 22.69
CA ASP A 492 -22.02 -7.01 24.09
C ASP A 492 -21.24 -5.75 24.45
N ARG A 493 -20.04 -5.59 23.87
CA ARG A 493 -19.10 -4.51 24.20
C ARG A 493 -18.38 -3.99 22.95
N PHE A 494 -17.94 -2.74 23.06
CA PHE A 494 -17.00 -2.13 22.14
C PHE A 494 -15.77 -1.61 22.89
N GLU A 495 -14.69 -1.37 22.16
CA GLU A 495 -13.41 -0.91 22.69
C GLU A 495 -12.70 0.04 21.71
N SER A 496 -11.72 0.77 22.23
CA SER A 496 -10.73 1.51 21.45
C SER A 496 -9.37 1.46 22.14
N VAL A 497 -8.29 1.41 21.34
CA VAL A 497 -6.90 1.31 21.82
C VAL A 497 -6.18 2.61 21.50
N TRP A 498 -5.79 3.36 22.52
CA TRP A 498 -5.09 4.62 22.39
C TRP A 498 -3.59 4.39 22.52
N THR A 499 -2.91 4.25 21.38
CA THR A 499 -1.47 4.00 21.30
C THR A 499 -0.68 5.29 21.14
N MET A 500 0.48 5.37 21.80
CA MET A 500 1.33 6.55 21.86
C MET A 500 2.61 6.33 21.03
N SER A 501 3.36 7.39 20.72
CA SER A 501 4.71 7.22 20.16
C SER A 501 5.64 6.52 21.18
N PRO A 502 6.61 5.67 20.74
CA PRO A 502 7.62 5.08 21.64
C PRO A 502 8.44 6.11 22.43
N SER A 503 8.48 7.37 21.98
CA SER A 503 9.14 8.48 22.67
C SER A 503 8.34 9.06 23.84
N MET A 504 7.11 8.60 24.07
CA MET A 504 6.22 9.07 25.11
C MET A 504 6.18 8.11 26.30
N VAL A 505 5.90 8.67 27.47
CA VAL A 505 5.77 7.93 28.74
C VAL A 505 4.42 8.25 29.36
N LEU A 506 3.68 7.19 29.71
CA LEU A 506 2.38 7.27 30.36
C LEU A 506 2.51 7.20 31.90
N HIS A 507 2.13 8.26 32.58
CA HIS A 507 2.05 8.35 34.04
C HIS A 507 0.60 8.31 34.50
N GLU A 508 0.30 7.51 35.51
CA GLU A 508 -1.06 7.41 36.07
C GLU A 508 -1.25 8.43 37.20
N ALA A 509 -2.29 9.24 37.09
CA ALA A 509 -2.66 10.25 38.08
C ALA A 509 -3.89 9.83 38.90
N GLY A 510 -4.59 8.77 38.48
CA GLY A 510 -5.75 8.18 39.13
C GLY A 510 -6.49 7.23 38.18
N PRO A 511 -7.59 6.59 38.63
CA PRO A 511 -8.38 5.70 37.79
C PRO A 511 -8.85 6.40 36.52
N GLY A 512 -8.40 5.91 35.36
CA GLY A 512 -8.72 6.50 34.05
C GLY A 512 -8.11 7.88 33.79
N ARG A 513 -7.22 8.38 34.66
CA ARG A 513 -6.60 9.70 34.54
C ARG A 513 -5.09 9.57 34.38
N PHE A 514 -4.58 10.17 33.33
CA PHE A 514 -3.20 10.02 32.90
C PHE A 514 -2.54 11.37 32.62
N ARG A 515 -1.23 11.40 32.86
CA ARG A 515 -0.31 12.42 32.40
C ARG A 515 0.66 11.78 31.44
N ILE A 516 0.79 12.35 30.26
CA ILE A 516 1.72 11.88 29.23
C ILE A 516 2.84 12.91 29.10
N THR A 517 4.07 12.46 28.99
CA THR A 517 5.25 13.31 28.76
C THR A 517 6.20 12.68 27.76
N ARG A 518 7.05 13.49 27.12
CA ARG A 518 8.18 12.97 26.34
C ARG A 518 9.21 12.32 27.27
N ALA A 519 9.87 11.27 26.81
CA ALA A 519 10.98 10.67 27.53
C ALA A 519 12.16 11.66 27.61
N GLY A 520 12.67 11.91 28.82
CA GLY A 520 13.83 12.78 29.06
C GLY A 520 13.55 14.29 29.03
N ASP A 521 12.37 14.73 28.58
CA ASP A 521 11.95 16.14 28.58
C ASP A 521 10.50 16.26 29.07
N GLY A 522 10.31 16.95 30.19
CA GLY A 522 9.01 17.13 30.85
C GLY A 522 8.33 18.47 30.56
N ALA A 523 8.86 19.29 29.66
CA ALA A 523 8.34 20.63 29.39
C ALA A 523 6.92 20.61 28.79
N ALA A 524 6.69 19.71 27.83
CA ALA A 524 5.39 19.46 27.23
C ALA A 524 4.70 18.26 27.90
N ALA A 525 3.41 18.42 28.23
CA ALA A 525 2.60 17.35 28.82
C ALA A 525 1.18 17.35 28.25
N LEU A 526 0.57 16.16 28.18
CA LEU A 526 -0.84 15.96 27.84
C LEU A 526 -1.51 15.31 29.04
N ALA A 527 -2.49 16.00 29.59
CA ALA A 527 -3.46 15.43 30.49
C ALA A 527 -4.49 14.66 29.66
N ALA A 528 -4.74 13.40 30.01
CA ALA A 528 -5.74 12.57 29.36
C ALA A 528 -6.63 11.90 30.41
N GLY A 529 -7.93 12.11 30.31
CA GLY A 529 -8.95 11.47 31.14
C GLY A 529 -9.84 10.57 30.29
N PHE A 530 -10.21 9.42 30.84
CA PHE A 530 -11.16 8.49 30.24
C PHE A 530 -12.24 8.12 31.25
N THR A 531 -13.49 8.23 30.83
CA THR A 531 -14.67 7.85 31.61
C THR A 531 -15.72 7.24 30.68
N GLY A 532 -16.77 6.65 31.24
CA GLY A 532 -17.81 6.00 30.45
C GLY A 532 -19.01 5.63 31.28
N ASP A 533 -19.99 5.02 30.62
CA ASP A 533 -21.21 4.53 31.25
C ASP A 533 -20.95 3.33 32.20
N SER A 534 -21.99 2.88 32.90
CA SER A 534 -21.92 1.69 33.76
C SER A 534 -21.32 0.49 33.02
N GLY A 535 -20.32 -0.15 33.62
CA GLY A 535 -19.56 -1.25 33.00
C GLY A 535 -18.38 -0.80 32.13
N PHE A 536 -18.05 0.50 32.12
CA PHE A 536 -16.81 1.04 31.55
C PHE A 536 -15.56 0.48 32.25
N SER A 537 -14.51 0.25 31.48
CA SER A 537 -13.21 -0.22 31.97
C SER A 537 -12.05 0.43 31.22
N VAL A 538 -10.94 0.62 31.92
CA VAL A 538 -9.67 1.10 31.37
C VAL A 538 -8.59 0.08 31.67
N ARG A 539 -7.78 -0.29 30.67
CA ARG A 539 -6.61 -1.17 30.82
C ARG A 539 -5.39 -0.51 30.19
N ARG A 540 -4.21 -0.82 30.73
CA ARG A 540 -2.93 -0.32 30.23
C ARG A 540 -2.14 -1.45 29.60
N PHE A 541 -1.43 -1.13 28.52
CA PHE A 541 -0.55 -2.06 27.82
C PHE A 541 0.78 -1.38 27.51
N ARG A 542 1.81 -2.19 27.31
CA ARG A 542 3.08 -1.77 26.73
C ARG A 542 3.64 -2.92 25.90
N GLY A 543 3.70 -2.77 24.58
CA GLY A 543 4.28 -3.77 23.69
C GLY A 543 3.60 -5.14 23.73
N SER A 544 2.27 -5.21 23.64
CA SER A 544 1.50 -6.46 23.70
C SER A 544 1.10 -6.95 22.31
N SER A 545 1.35 -8.22 22.00
CA SER A 545 0.86 -8.89 20.79
C SER A 545 -0.50 -9.57 21.00
N GLN A 546 -0.84 -9.96 22.23
CA GLN A 546 -2.11 -10.62 22.58
C GLN A 546 -2.63 -10.18 23.96
N PRO A 547 -3.71 -9.36 24.01
CA PRO A 547 -4.32 -8.69 22.87
C PRO A 547 -3.34 -7.68 22.24
N PHE A 548 -3.47 -7.40 20.94
CA PHE A 548 -2.61 -6.42 20.27
C PHE A 548 -2.84 -5.02 20.87
N ALA A 549 -1.79 -4.40 21.42
CA ALA A 549 -1.83 -3.04 21.95
C ALA A 549 -0.41 -2.51 22.25
N GLY A 550 -0.14 -1.24 21.92
CA GLY A 550 1.12 -0.60 22.29
C GLY A 550 2.34 -1.12 21.55
N LEU A 551 2.21 -1.49 20.29
CA LEU A 551 3.34 -1.75 19.38
C LEU A 551 3.25 -0.79 18.19
N VAL A 552 4.38 -0.18 17.82
CA VAL A 552 4.44 0.81 16.74
C VAL A 552 5.64 0.52 15.85
N ALA A 553 5.45 0.58 14.53
CA ALA A 553 6.52 0.52 13.57
C ALA A 553 7.12 1.91 13.33
N VAL A 554 8.44 2.02 13.55
CA VAL A 554 9.23 3.24 13.33
C VAL A 554 10.46 2.85 12.51
N ASP A 555 10.60 3.44 11.32
CA ASP A 555 11.72 3.23 10.41
C ASP A 555 12.06 1.74 10.19
N GLY A 556 11.05 0.94 9.89
CA GLY A 556 11.16 -0.51 9.66
C GLY A 556 11.27 -1.36 10.94
N SER A 557 11.43 -0.75 12.11
CA SER A 557 11.58 -1.44 13.39
C SER A 557 10.29 -1.43 14.20
N ILE A 558 9.93 -2.58 14.79
CA ILE A 558 8.78 -2.69 15.68
C ILE A 558 9.23 -2.37 17.11
N LEU A 559 8.65 -1.34 17.70
CA LEU A 559 9.01 -0.84 19.03
C LEU A 559 7.83 -0.91 20.00
N PRO A 560 8.06 -1.24 21.29
CA PRO A 560 7.03 -1.16 22.31
C PRO A 560 6.72 0.31 22.64
N ALA A 561 5.44 0.62 22.81
CA ALA A 561 4.92 1.90 23.26
C ALA A 561 3.86 1.70 24.33
N ASP A 562 3.63 2.72 25.16
CA ASP A 562 2.51 2.70 26.10
C ASP A 562 1.18 2.85 25.33
N ALA A 563 0.15 2.13 25.79
CA ALA A 563 -1.20 2.22 25.25
C ALA A 563 -2.26 2.12 26.35
N VAL A 564 -3.40 2.78 26.11
CA VAL A 564 -4.59 2.72 26.97
C VAL A 564 -5.73 2.11 26.17
N GLU A 565 -6.24 0.96 26.62
CA GLU A 565 -7.47 0.41 26.07
C GLU A 565 -8.65 0.85 26.94
N ILE A 566 -9.71 1.31 26.30
CA ILE A 566 -10.98 1.59 26.95
C ILE A 566 -12.07 0.68 26.38
N SER A 567 -13.04 0.28 27.21
CA SER A 567 -14.17 -0.53 26.77
C SER A 567 -15.44 -0.16 27.52
N ALA A 568 -16.58 -0.22 26.84
CA ALA A 568 -17.91 -0.03 27.40
C ALA A 568 -18.94 -1.02 26.81
N PRO A 569 -20.07 -1.25 27.50
CA PRO A 569 -21.19 -1.99 26.93
C PRO A 569 -21.75 -1.30 25.68
N THR A 570 -22.21 -2.09 24.71
CA THR A 570 -22.96 -1.58 23.57
C THR A 570 -24.25 -0.91 24.03
N GLY A 571 -24.61 0.21 23.41
CA GLY A 571 -25.68 1.11 23.88
C GLY A 571 -25.23 2.14 24.91
N GLY A 572 -24.07 1.95 25.53
CA GLY A 572 -23.41 2.94 26.38
C GLY A 572 -22.54 3.93 25.60
N TRP A 573 -21.72 4.69 26.34
CA TRP A 573 -20.80 5.68 25.80
C TRP A 573 -19.44 5.62 26.51
N THR A 574 -18.42 6.10 25.83
CA THR A 574 -17.12 6.47 26.44
C THR A 574 -16.81 7.93 26.14
N LEU A 575 -16.08 8.57 27.04
CA LEU A 575 -15.60 9.95 26.92
C LEU A 575 -14.10 9.98 27.19
N ALA A 576 -13.33 10.42 26.19
CA ALA A 576 -11.94 10.81 26.36
C ALA A 576 -11.85 12.35 26.38
N ALA A 577 -11.07 12.91 27.31
CA ALA A 577 -10.87 14.34 27.43
C ALA A 577 -9.37 14.64 27.55
N TRP A 578 -8.85 15.51 26.68
CA TRP A 578 -7.43 15.81 26.59
C TRP A 578 -7.12 17.30 26.64
N ASN A 579 -6.05 17.66 27.35
CA ASN A 579 -5.49 19.02 27.33
C ASN A 579 -3.96 18.97 27.29
N ALA A 580 -3.36 19.65 26.32
CA ALA A 580 -1.92 19.72 26.19
C ALA A 580 -1.39 21.06 26.67
N THR A 581 -0.28 21.04 27.41
CA THR A 581 0.39 22.26 27.88
C THR A 581 1.87 22.25 27.46
N ARG A 582 2.42 23.44 27.18
CA ARG A 582 3.83 23.63 26.79
C ARG A 582 4.74 24.05 27.95
N THR A 583 4.18 24.36 29.12
CA THR A 583 4.87 25.09 30.19
C THR A 583 4.74 24.44 31.57
N GLY A 584 4.53 23.13 31.65
CA GLY A 584 4.64 22.41 32.93
C GLY A 584 3.60 21.32 33.18
N VAL A 585 3.06 21.28 34.40
CA VAL A 585 2.19 20.19 34.84
C VAL A 585 0.78 20.36 34.26
N ALA A 586 0.50 19.78 33.09
CA ALA A 586 -0.88 19.55 32.64
C ALA A 586 -1.69 18.86 33.74
N ALA A 587 -2.67 19.58 34.31
CA ALA A 587 -3.60 19.03 35.29
C ALA A 587 -4.59 18.09 34.56
N PRO A 588 -4.90 16.91 35.12
CA PRO A 588 -5.92 16.03 34.57
C PRO A 588 -7.21 16.80 34.31
N LEU A 589 -7.75 16.72 33.09
CA LEU A 589 -9.09 17.26 32.82
C LEU A 589 -10.12 16.40 33.56
N ASP A 590 -10.93 17.05 34.38
CA ASP A 590 -12.05 16.38 35.02
C ASP A 590 -13.33 16.61 34.20
N ALA A 591 -13.55 15.71 33.24
CA ALA A 591 -14.70 15.76 32.33
C ALA A 591 -15.76 14.72 32.74
N HIS A 592 -17.01 15.18 32.88
CA HIS A 592 -18.13 14.37 33.34
C HIS A 592 -19.32 14.47 32.39
N MET A 593 -19.93 13.34 32.07
CA MET A 593 -21.23 13.32 31.39
C MET A 593 -22.33 13.62 32.42
N LEU A 594 -22.96 14.78 32.34
CA LEU A 594 -24.05 15.17 33.25
C LEU A 594 -25.38 14.55 32.85
N ARG A 595 -25.61 14.44 31.54
CA ARG A 595 -26.85 13.88 30.97
C ARG A 595 -26.52 13.16 29.68
N TRP A 596 -27.04 11.94 29.55
CA TRP A 596 -26.96 11.15 28.33
C TRP A 596 -28.36 10.66 27.95
N SER A 597 -28.78 10.94 26.72
CA SER A 597 -30.01 10.39 26.13
C SER A 597 -29.78 9.83 24.72
N GLY A 598 -28.52 9.84 24.27
CA GLY A 598 -28.08 9.33 22.98
C GLY A 598 -26.99 10.20 22.35
N PRO A 599 -26.41 9.77 21.21
CA PRO A 599 -25.31 10.48 20.56
C PRO A 599 -25.70 11.87 20.05
N GLU A 600 -26.99 12.16 19.88
CA GLU A 600 -27.53 13.46 19.49
C GLU A 600 -27.97 14.33 20.69
N GLN A 601 -28.01 13.77 21.90
CA GLN A 601 -28.57 14.43 23.07
C GLN A 601 -27.76 14.11 24.32
N TRP A 602 -26.83 15.00 24.63
CA TRP A 602 -25.95 14.85 25.78
C TRP A 602 -25.53 16.21 26.35
N VAL A 603 -25.13 16.22 27.63
CA VAL A 603 -24.54 17.38 28.29
C VAL A 603 -23.31 16.90 29.03
N LEU A 604 -22.16 17.47 28.71
CA LEU A 604 -20.90 17.21 29.39
C LEU A 604 -20.41 18.48 30.10
N SER A 605 -19.72 18.27 31.21
CA SER A 605 -19.08 19.30 32.01
C SER A 605 -17.59 19.05 32.06
N VAL A 606 -16.80 20.11 32.09
CA VAL A 606 -15.35 20.05 32.25
C VAL A 606 -14.96 21.08 33.27
N GLU A 607 -14.29 20.65 34.34
CA GLU A 607 -13.71 21.57 35.31
C GLU A 607 -12.34 22.04 34.79
N THR A 608 -12.17 23.35 34.60
CA THR A 608 -10.88 23.98 34.27
C THR A 608 -10.47 24.94 35.39
N PRO A 609 -9.19 25.36 35.45
CA PRO A 609 -8.74 26.37 36.40
C PRO A 609 -9.52 27.70 36.32
N GLU A 610 -10.03 28.04 35.14
CA GLU A 610 -10.81 29.25 34.86
C GLU A 610 -12.30 29.08 35.21
N GLY A 611 -12.73 27.86 35.50
CA GLY A 611 -14.09 27.52 35.91
C GLY A 611 -14.70 26.36 35.11
N ARG A 612 -15.99 26.13 35.35
CA ARG A 612 -16.73 25.04 34.71
C ARG A 612 -17.16 25.40 33.29
N ILE A 613 -16.74 24.58 32.33
CA ILE A 613 -17.23 24.61 30.94
C ILE A 613 -18.34 23.57 30.79
N GLU A 614 -19.43 23.92 30.12
CA GLU A 614 -20.45 22.94 29.70
C GLU A 614 -20.59 22.91 28.18
N LEU A 615 -20.64 21.70 27.62
CA LEU A 615 -21.05 21.48 26.25
C LEU A 615 -22.34 20.67 26.24
N ALA A 616 -23.33 21.11 25.47
CA ALA A 616 -24.60 20.41 25.33
C ALA A 616 -24.92 20.20 23.86
N ARG A 617 -25.18 18.95 23.47
CA ARG A 617 -25.73 18.62 22.15
C ARG A 617 -27.23 18.37 22.26
N ASN A 618 -27.99 18.93 21.32
CA ASN A 618 -29.41 18.68 21.14
C ASN A 618 -29.74 18.63 19.64
N GLY A 619 -29.73 17.44 19.06
CA GLY A 619 -29.86 17.23 17.63
C GLY A 619 -28.74 17.92 16.85
N GLY A 620 -29.11 18.72 15.86
CA GLY A 620 -28.18 19.54 15.07
C GLY A 620 -27.66 20.79 15.78
N GLY A 621 -28.00 21.01 17.06
CA GLY A 621 -27.49 22.13 17.86
C GLY A 621 -26.42 21.71 18.85
N LEU A 622 -25.35 22.49 18.95
CA LEU A 622 -24.34 22.43 20.00
C LEU A 622 -24.39 23.73 20.80
N THR A 623 -24.35 23.67 22.12
CA THR A 623 -24.25 24.84 22.99
C THR A 623 -22.98 24.73 23.81
N VAL A 624 -22.19 25.81 23.84
CA VAL A 624 -21.00 25.88 24.69
C VAL A 624 -21.18 27.02 25.68
N ARG A 625 -21.04 26.71 26.98
CA ARG A 625 -21.06 27.67 28.07
C ARG A 625 -19.66 27.73 28.68
N LEU A 626 -18.95 28.82 28.40
CA LEU A 626 -17.64 29.10 28.99
C LEU A 626 -17.82 29.87 30.32
N PRO A 627 -16.85 29.77 31.26
CA PRO A 627 -16.88 30.52 32.51
C PRO A 627 -17.08 32.02 32.29
N GLY A 628 -18.06 32.60 32.97
CA GLY A 628 -18.36 34.03 32.91
C GLY A 628 -18.99 34.53 31.59
N LEU A 629 -19.28 33.65 30.63
CA LEU A 629 -19.89 34.01 29.35
C LEU A 629 -21.29 33.39 29.19
N PRO A 630 -22.21 34.06 28.46
CA PRO A 630 -23.50 33.48 28.14
C PRO A 630 -23.35 32.22 27.27
N PRO A 631 -24.28 31.26 27.33
CA PRO A 631 -24.28 30.10 26.45
C PRO A 631 -24.28 30.51 24.97
N GLN A 632 -23.36 29.94 24.19
CA GLN A 632 -23.21 30.21 22.77
C GLN A 632 -23.82 29.06 21.96
N PRO A 633 -24.91 29.29 21.21
CA PRO A 633 -25.47 28.29 20.31
C PRO A 633 -24.63 28.20 19.03
N ILE A 634 -24.40 26.97 18.58
CA ILE A 634 -23.61 26.61 17.40
C ILE A 634 -24.42 25.59 16.61
N VAL A 635 -24.49 25.78 15.29
CA VAL A 635 -25.16 24.85 14.39
C VAL A 635 -24.16 23.79 13.93
N VAL A 636 -24.51 22.52 14.12
CA VAL A 636 -23.77 21.40 13.53
C VAL A 636 -24.26 21.24 12.10
N HIS A 637 -23.39 21.53 11.14
CA HIS A 637 -23.73 21.42 9.73
C HIS A 637 -23.70 19.95 9.30
N PRO A 638 -24.79 19.41 8.73
CA PRO A 638 -24.78 18.03 8.22
C PRO A 638 -23.82 17.91 7.04
N ALA A 639 -23.23 16.72 6.89
CA ALA A 639 -22.43 16.43 5.70
C ALA A 639 -23.32 16.29 4.45
N PRO A 640 -22.75 16.44 3.24
CA PRO A 640 -23.43 16.04 2.01
C PRO A 640 -23.88 14.58 2.08
N ALA A 641 -25.13 14.32 1.69
CA ALA A 641 -25.70 12.96 1.72
C ALA A 641 -25.08 12.02 0.68
N SER A 642 -24.41 12.55 -0.34
CA SER A 642 -23.76 11.78 -1.40
C SER A 642 -22.27 12.15 -1.51
N ARG A 643 -21.47 11.18 -1.97
CA ARG A 643 -20.03 11.31 -2.24
C ARG A 643 -19.78 11.07 -3.75
N PRO A 644 -20.23 11.97 -4.64
CA PRO A 644 -20.23 11.73 -6.09
C PRO A 644 -18.84 11.52 -6.67
N LEU A 645 -17.80 12.18 -6.12
CA LEU A 645 -16.44 12.01 -6.62
C LEU A 645 -15.88 10.64 -6.26
N LEU A 646 -16.20 10.13 -5.07
CA LEU A 646 -15.86 8.76 -4.68
C LEU A 646 -16.57 7.75 -5.58
N ALA A 647 -17.89 7.87 -5.74
CA ALA A 647 -18.67 6.96 -6.59
C ALA A 647 -18.14 6.92 -8.03
N SER A 648 -17.74 8.09 -8.58
CA SER A 648 -17.10 8.17 -9.89
C SER A 648 -15.74 7.47 -9.93
N ALA A 649 -14.90 7.66 -8.91
CA ALA A 649 -13.59 7.00 -8.83
C ALA A 649 -13.72 5.48 -8.66
N GLU A 650 -14.70 5.01 -7.90
CA GLU A 650 -15.02 3.58 -7.74
C GLU A 650 -15.51 2.95 -9.04
N ALA A 651 -16.38 3.62 -9.77
CA ALA A 651 -16.87 3.15 -11.07
C ALA A 651 -15.73 2.99 -12.08
N GLN A 652 -14.83 3.99 -12.16
CA GLN A 652 -13.68 3.97 -13.06
C GLN A 652 -12.63 2.93 -12.63
N PHE A 653 -12.40 2.78 -11.33
CA PHE A 653 -11.57 1.70 -10.80
C PHE A 653 -12.14 0.33 -11.14
N ALA A 654 -13.45 0.11 -10.97
CA ALA A 654 -14.09 -1.15 -11.28
C ALA A 654 -14.03 -1.47 -12.78
N GLU A 655 -14.14 -0.46 -13.64
CA GLU A 655 -13.92 -0.62 -15.08
C GLU A 655 -12.48 -1.01 -15.40
N ALA A 656 -11.49 -0.32 -14.82
CA ALA A 656 -10.09 -0.65 -15.00
C ALA A 656 -9.76 -2.06 -14.51
N ALA A 657 -10.29 -2.46 -13.34
CA ALA A 657 -10.11 -3.81 -12.78
C ALA A 657 -10.74 -4.91 -13.66
N ARG A 658 -11.85 -4.62 -14.36
CA ARG A 658 -12.42 -5.54 -15.36
C ARG A 658 -11.58 -5.63 -16.62
N ARG A 659 -10.99 -4.50 -17.05
CA ARG A 659 -10.15 -4.42 -18.25
C ARG A 659 -8.79 -5.08 -18.06
N TYR A 660 -8.26 -5.02 -16.84
CA TYR A 660 -6.95 -5.55 -16.46
C TYR A 660 -7.12 -6.50 -15.27
N PRO A 661 -7.74 -7.68 -15.48
CA PRO A 661 -7.86 -8.66 -14.41
C PRO A 661 -6.46 -9.13 -14.01
N PRO A 662 -6.15 -9.22 -12.70
CA PRO A 662 -4.85 -9.71 -12.27
C PRO A 662 -4.68 -11.17 -12.69
N PHE A 663 -3.50 -11.51 -13.19
CA PHE A 663 -3.15 -12.92 -13.34
C PHE A 663 -3.13 -13.58 -11.95
N ARG A 664 -3.87 -14.68 -11.80
CA ARG A 664 -3.98 -15.39 -10.53
C ARG A 664 -2.80 -16.34 -10.41
N ASP A 665 -1.82 -15.99 -9.57
CA ASP A 665 -0.80 -16.94 -9.15
C ASP A 665 -1.47 -18.05 -8.33
N LEU A 666 -1.57 -19.22 -8.93
CA LEU A 666 -2.16 -20.42 -8.35
C LEU A 666 -1.15 -21.57 -8.35
N VAL A 667 0.15 -21.29 -8.39
CA VAL A 667 1.20 -22.33 -8.54
C VAL A 667 1.05 -23.45 -7.51
N ALA A 668 0.83 -23.12 -6.23
CA ALA A 668 0.63 -24.12 -5.18
C ALA A 668 -0.60 -25.01 -5.44
N TYR A 669 -1.72 -24.42 -5.87
CA TYR A 669 -2.95 -25.16 -6.18
C TYR A 669 -2.81 -25.96 -7.49
N ARG A 670 -2.10 -25.43 -8.50
CA ARG A 670 -1.74 -26.16 -9.73
C ARG A 670 -0.92 -27.41 -9.42
N TRP A 671 0.01 -27.34 -8.48
CA TRP A 671 0.76 -28.50 -8.00
C TRP A 671 -0.15 -29.54 -7.33
N GLN A 672 -1.03 -29.10 -6.42
CA GLN A 672 -1.99 -30.00 -5.75
C GLN A 672 -2.92 -30.68 -6.77
N ALA A 673 -3.44 -29.92 -7.74
CA ALA A 673 -4.27 -30.47 -8.81
C ALA A 673 -3.50 -31.43 -9.72
N SER A 674 -2.23 -31.14 -10.04
CA SER A 674 -1.38 -32.03 -10.83
C SER A 674 -1.11 -33.34 -10.11
N LEU A 675 -0.88 -33.30 -8.78
CA LEU A 675 -0.75 -34.49 -7.95
C LEU A 675 -2.05 -35.30 -7.96
N ALA A 676 -3.21 -34.65 -7.80
CA ALA A 676 -4.51 -35.32 -7.87
C ALA A 676 -4.76 -35.98 -9.24
N VAL A 677 -4.44 -35.28 -10.34
CA VAL A 677 -4.51 -35.84 -11.70
C VAL A 677 -3.57 -37.04 -11.85
N GLY A 678 -2.35 -36.95 -11.32
CA GLY A 678 -1.39 -38.06 -11.30
C GLY A 678 -1.92 -39.28 -10.56
N VAL A 679 -2.49 -39.08 -9.37
CA VAL A 679 -3.12 -40.16 -8.58
C VAL A 679 -4.31 -40.77 -9.33
N LEU A 680 -5.19 -39.97 -9.92
CA LEU A 680 -6.31 -40.45 -10.72
C LEU A 680 -5.84 -41.26 -11.95
N ALA A 681 -4.79 -40.77 -12.62
CA ALA A 681 -4.18 -41.46 -13.76
C ALA A 681 -3.49 -42.77 -13.37
N LEU A 682 -2.97 -42.91 -12.15
CA LEU A 682 -2.44 -44.16 -11.62
C LEU A 682 -3.56 -45.13 -11.23
N LEU A 683 -4.61 -44.65 -10.57
CA LEU A 683 -5.74 -45.45 -10.09
C LEU A 683 -6.66 -45.94 -11.23
N GLN A 684 -6.68 -45.26 -12.38
CA GLN A 684 -7.49 -45.71 -13.52
C GLN A 684 -7.08 -47.10 -14.01
N PHE A 685 -5.79 -47.45 -13.99
CA PHE A 685 -5.31 -48.76 -14.47
C PHE A 685 -5.82 -49.95 -13.64
N PRO A 686 -5.66 -49.99 -12.30
CA PRO A 686 -6.24 -51.05 -11.48
C PRO A 686 -7.76 -51.03 -11.52
N ALA A 687 -8.42 -49.86 -11.56
CA ALA A 687 -9.88 -49.77 -11.68
C ALA A 687 -10.39 -50.41 -12.97
N ILE A 688 -9.75 -50.13 -14.11
CA ILE A 688 -10.09 -50.72 -15.41
C ILE A 688 -9.82 -52.23 -15.39
N ARG A 689 -8.72 -52.69 -14.78
CA ARG A 689 -8.43 -54.13 -14.63
C ARG A 689 -9.43 -54.84 -13.73
N LEU A 690 -9.87 -54.21 -12.66
CA LEU A 690 -10.86 -54.76 -11.73
C LEU A 690 -12.25 -54.84 -12.39
N ALA A 691 -12.70 -53.76 -13.03
CA ALA A 691 -13.93 -53.75 -13.83
C ALA A 691 -13.89 -54.79 -14.95
N ALA A 692 -12.71 -54.99 -15.55
CA ALA A 692 -12.49 -56.02 -16.54
C ALA A 692 -12.67 -57.44 -15.97
N ARG A 693 -12.12 -57.73 -14.79
CA ARG A 693 -12.27 -59.02 -14.09
C ARG A 693 -13.71 -59.27 -13.63
N ALA A 694 -14.44 -58.22 -13.26
CA ALA A 694 -15.83 -58.28 -12.82
C ALA A 694 -16.85 -58.45 -13.97
N GLY A 695 -16.41 -58.63 -15.23
CA GLY A 695 -17.31 -58.79 -16.38
C GLY A 695 -18.01 -57.50 -16.83
N LEU A 696 -17.65 -56.33 -16.26
CA LEU A 696 -18.24 -55.04 -16.58
C LEU A 696 -17.68 -54.40 -17.87
N GLN A 697 -16.83 -55.11 -18.62
CA GLN A 697 -16.17 -54.58 -19.83
C GLN A 697 -17.14 -54.04 -20.88
N ARG A 698 -18.34 -54.63 -21.02
CA ARG A 698 -19.36 -54.17 -21.97
C ARG A 698 -20.04 -52.86 -21.54
N ARG A 699 -20.00 -52.52 -20.25
CA ARG A 699 -20.55 -51.28 -19.68
C ARG A 699 -19.49 -50.18 -19.53
N PHE A 700 -18.21 -50.56 -19.50
CA PHE A 700 -17.11 -49.62 -19.37
C PHE A 700 -16.71 -49.09 -20.75
N SER A 701 -17.34 -47.99 -21.17
CA SER A 701 -17.07 -47.39 -22.48
C SER A 701 -15.89 -46.40 -22.37
N TRP A 702 -14.86 -46.61 -23.19
CA TRP A 702 -13.76 -45.65 -23.34
C TRP A 702 -14.23 -44.20 -23.59
N PRO A 703 -15.32 -43.96 -24.36
CA PRO A 703 -15.90 -42.62 -24.48
C PRO A 703 -16.24 -41.95 -23.14
N LEU A 704 -16.71 -42.70 -22.13
CA LEU A 704 -17.01 -42.12 -20.81
C LEU A 704 -15.74 -41.72 -20.05
N VAL A 705 -14.67 -42.50 -20.16
CA VAL A 705 -13.36 -42.15 -19.56
C VAL A 705 -12.80 -40.90 -20.24
N THR A 706 -12.85 -40.85 -21.58
CA THR A 706 -12.45 -39.66 -22.34
C THR A 706 -13.28 -38.45 -21.94
N LEU A 707 -14.60 -38.60 -21.84
CA LEU A 707 -15.50 -37.53 -21.45
C LEU A 707 -15.21 -37.06 -20.02
N GLY A 708 -14.91 -37.98 -19.09
CA GLY A 708 -14.53 -37.64 -17.72
C GLY A 708 -13.25 -36.79 -17.68
N TRP A 709 -12.21 -37.19 -18.41
CA TRP A 709 -10.98 -36.39 -18.53
C TRP A 709 -11.21 -35.05 -19.24
N ALA A 710 -12.06 -35.01 -20.27
CA ALA A 710 -12.39 -33.78 -20.99
C ALA A 710 -13.18 -32.80 -20.10
N VAL A 711 -14.15 -33.29 -19.33
CA VAL A 711 -14.93 -32.49 -18.36
C VAL A 711 -14.02 -31.99 -17.24
N LEU A 712 -13.16 -32.85 -16.69
CA LEU A 712 -12.19 -32.46 -15.67
C LEU A 712 -11.22 -31.40 -16.20
N GLY A 713 -10.65 -31.62 -17.38
CA GLY A 713 -9.75 -30.67 -18.04
C GLY A 713 -10.43 -29.34 -18.34
N GLY A 714 -11.66 -29.37 -18.85
CA GLY A 714 -12.47 -28.16 -19.08
C GLY A 714 -12.81 -27.41 -17.80
N TRP A 715 -13.19 -28.13 -16.74
CA TRP A 715 -13.48 -27.54 -15.42
C TRP A 715 -12.24 -26.89 -14.80
N LEU A 716 -11.09 -27.58 -14.83
CA LEU A 716 -9.82 -27.04 -14.34
C LEU A 716 -9.41 -25.84 -15.19
N TYR A 717 -9.41 -25.94 -16.52
CA TYR A 717 -9.10 -24.83 -17.42
C TYR A 717 -9.95 -23.60 -17.08
N TYR A 718 -11.26 -23.76 -16.93
CA TYR A 718 -12.16 -22.66 -16.57
C TYR A 718 -11.84 -22.10 -15.19
N SER A 719 -11.63 -22.95 -14.18
CA SER A 719 -11.33 -22.53 -12.80
C SER A 719 -9.98 -21.81 -12.67
N TYR A 720 -9.06 -22.02 -13.61
CA TYR A 720 -7.72 -21.44 -13.62
C TYR A 720 -7.57 -20.19 -14.51
N LEU A 721 -8.43 -20.02 -15.51
CA LEU A 721 -8.32 -18.94 -16.51
C LEU A 721 -9.46 -17.93 -16.47
N VAL A 722 -10.61 -18.31 -15.90
CA VAL A 722 -11.79 -17.46 -15.73
C VAL A 722 -11.99 -17.24 -14.24
#